data_AF-G3A5L7-F1
#
_entry.id   AF-G3A5L7-F1
#
_cell.length_a   1.000
_cell.length_b   1.000
_cell.length_c   1.000
_cell.angle_alpha   90.00
_cell.angle_beta   90.00
_cell.angle_gamma   90.00
#
_symmetry.space_group_name_H-M   'P 1'
#
loop_
_entity.id
_entity.type
_entity.pdbx_description
1 polymer ?
#
loop_
_entity_poly.entity_id
_entity_poly.type
_entity_poly.pdbx_seq_one_letter_code
_entity_poly.pdbx_strand_id
1 'polypeptide(L)'
;MPKTRISPATQPINTSATARPDTAAEGSTRSAHVSGSRPRTVDGSFRNLPTRHAGSRASKPPIILRKAPSKIDTRALAAMAHQPGLKARLVAMRQYLAELKTAAYANPDIRAETPGHRDAQFLDLLVAVENARHPKLALSAHTIDSAALEACNPAAVASLANHLEASMRSGDPWHAILSVHRHEMALSVRHHPEQHKQISMIVVDSAPEHLSVPEWNLVAALLAGHLDHKLAQAGDPKGVKIVLHCLNTATQHTNHGSAIFALSAVKAMPDDEDVGRLHEYALSEAGKHTDSVDVQVIKDNPLLGARFFKHMTHAFGIEPLLTARPNLRNLPVNKKSGLPLHKYQAERMRLHQPLFNVPQKWSTSYEDKRLQLYERAITHLASARVHAMASYLDELHRARKGKADMPAPRDAEFLDLLVEVENKLDPQLRLSAHEIDVPKLAAHDTSAVASLAPVVADGVRSGGDWHATLDIGGGHHVAVAARHDAEHRTHVSLAVLDGAGSPFSPANWRDLASTVAKCLDAAGDGRSGKVWLTYVDASSQATGPNSALFALRAAKEMKASGLQQGSLIDQMHKNALDLSRNAQTAVSLGKYSGPAPLAPEYGTGDGADKHSLDGIFRKEHMQMYLRAIRHFERALGPAPETR
;
A
#
# COMPACT_ATOMS: atom_id res chain seq x y z
N MET A 1 -46.73 18.25 -28.66
CA MET A 1 -47.14 18.02 -30.07
C MET A 1 -47.07 19.36 -30.81
N PRO A 2 -46.96 19.41 -32.15
CA PRO A 2 -46.60 18.37 -33.13
C PRO A 2 -45.05 18.27 -33.30
N LYS A 3 -44.40 17.25 -33.87
CA LYS A 3 -44.55 16.49 -35.14
C LYS A 3 -44.20 17.29 -36.41
N THR A 4 -42.99 17.06 -36.93
CA THR A 4 -42.63 17.19 -38.36
C THR A 4 -41.67 16.07 -38.74
N ARG A 5 -41.68 15.66 -40.02
CA ARG A 5 -41.03 14.43 -40.54
C ARG A 5 -40.61 14.69 -41.99
N ILE A 6 -39.31 14.58 -42.32
CA ILE A 6 -38.83 14.75 -43.70
C ILE A 6 -37.78 13.67 -44.05
N SER A 7 -38.00 13.01 -45.19
CA SER A 7 -37.12 12.15 -45.99
C SER A 7 -37.83 11.93 -47.34
N PRO A 8 -37.21 11.46 -48.45
CA PRO A 8 -35.80 11.08 -48.68
C PRO A 8 -35.23 11.70 -50.01
N ALA A 9 -34.35 10.96 -50.71
CA ALA A 9 -33.74 11.22 -52.04
C ALA A 9 -32.56 12.22 -52.06
N THR A 10 -31.60 12.18 -53.01
CA THR A 10 -31.58 11.55 -54.36
C THR A 10 -30.15 11.09 -54.78
N GLN A 11 -30.02 10.12 -55.71
CA GLN A 11 -28.77 9.80 -56.48
C GLN A 11 -28.89 10.26 -57.95
N PRO A 12 -27.77 10.66 -58.60
CA PRO A 12 -27.30 9.95 -59.81
C PRO A 12 -25.74 9.77 -59.83
N ILE A 13 -25.14 8.64 -60.27
CA ILE A 13 -24.92 8.10 -61.64
C ILE A 13 -23.78 8.76 -62.45
N ASN A 14 -22.67 8.02 -62.62
CA ASN A 14 -21.87 7.79 -63.85
C ASN A 14 -20.77 6.71 -63.53
N THR A 15 -20.30 5.73 -64.32
CA THR A 15 -20.50 5.18 -65.70
C THR A 15 -19.70 5.71 -66.90
N SER A 16 -18.42 5.30 -67.06
CA SER A 16 -17.71 4.93 -68.34
C SER A 16 -16.21 4.60 -68.11
N ALA A 17 -15.44 3.98 -69.01
CA ALA A 17 -15.62 2.76 -69.84
C ALA A 17 -14.29 2.43 -70.61
N THR A 18 -13.96 1.14 -70.75
CA THR A 18 -13.12 0.50 -71.81
C THR A 18 -11.82 1.14 -72.35
N ALA A 19 -10.70 0.40 -72.26
CA ALA A 19 -9.77 0.17 -73.40
C ALA A 19 -8.88 -1.09 -73.22
N ARG A 20 -8.77 -1.91 -74.28
CA ARG A 20 -7.78 -2.99 -74.56
C ARG A 20 -7.76 -3.14 -76.09
N PRO A 21 -6.58 -3.34 -76.73
CA PRO A 21 -6.10 -4.70 -77.09
C PRO A 21 -4.54 -4.74 -77.13
N ASP A 22 -3.81 -5.73 -77.67
CA ASP A 22 -3.81 -7.22 -77.58
C ASP A 22 -2.41 -7.68 -78.13
N THR A 23 -2.25 -8.98 -78.42
CA THR A 23 -1.10 -9.68 -79.05
C THR A 23 0.13 -9.97 -78.17
N ALA A 24 0.88 -11.08 -78.33
CA ALA A 24 0.58 -12.53 -78.42
C ALA A 24 1.79 -13.26 -79.10
N ALA A 25 1.76 -14.61 -79.10
CA ALA A 25 2.71 -15.55 -79.72
C ALA A 25 4.09 -15.74 -79.03
N GLU A 26 4.71 -16.93 -79.02
CA GLU A 26 4.17 -18.32 -78.97
C GLU A 26 5.29 -19.33 -78.63
N GLY A 27 4.95 -20.62 -78.41
CA GLY A 27 5.91 -21.74 -78.41
C GLY A 27 6.21 -22.39 -77.04
N SER A 28 6.29 -23.72 -76.88
CA SER A 28 5.33 -24.82 -77.20
C SER A 28 6.04 -26.19 -77.07
N THR A 29 5.66 -26.99 -76.08
CA THR A 29 5.75 -28.49 -76.02
C THR A 29 5.02 -28.90 -74.73
N ARG A 30 3.82 -29.51 -74.77
CA ARG A 30 3.50 -30.95 -74.91
C ARG A 30 4.35 -31.84 -73.98
N SER A 31 3.79 -32.75 -73.18
CA SER A 31 2.41 -33.30 -73.05
C SER A 31 2.24 -33.99 -71.65
N ALA A 32 1.10 -34.53 -71.16
CA ALA A 32 -0.33 -34.57 -71.56
C ALA A 32 -1.22 -35.04 -70.37
N HIS A 33 -2.50 -34.58 -70.32
CA HIS A 33 -3.74 -35.23 -69.79
C HIS A 33 -3.78 -35.89 -68.37
N VAL A 34 -4.87 -35.99 -67.58
CA VAL A 34 -6.29 -35.50 -67.52
C VAL A 34 -6.79 -35.79 -66.08
N SER A 35 -7.81 -35.18 -65.44
CA SER A 35 -8.89 -34.26 -65.87
C SER A 35 -8.76 -32.88 -65.15
N GLY A 36 -9.73 -32.15 -64.54
CA GLY A 36 -11.16 -32.31 -64.22
C GLY A 36 -11.43 -32.79 -62.78
N SER A 37 -12.33 -32.20 -61.95
CA SER A 37 -13.25 -31.06 -62.15
C SER A 37 -13.31 -30.10 -60.94
N ARG A 38 -13.69 -28.84 -61.20
CA ARG A 38 -13.89 -27.71 -60.25
C ARG A 38 -15.41 -27.48 -60.01
N PRO A 39 -15.89 -26.47 -59.24
CA PRO A 39 -15.27 -25.68 -58.15
C PRO A 39 -16.18 -25.46 -56.90
N ARG A 40 -15.62 -25.00 -55.75
CA ARG A 40 -16.00 -23.71 -55.08
C ARG A 40 -15.25 -23.43 -53.76
N THR A 41 -15.27 -22.15 -53.40
CA THR A 41 -14.73 -21.46 -52.21
C THR A 41 -15.44 -21.78 -50.90
N VAL A 42 -14.73 -21.72 -49.76
CA VAL A 42 -14.94 -20.81 -48.60
C VAL A 42 -13.94 -21.14 -47.48
N ASP A 43 -13.65 -20.16 -46.61
CA ASP A 43 -12.66 -20.17 -45.53
C ASP A 43 -12.94 -21.11 -44.34
N GLY A 44 -11.92 -21.28 -43.49
CA GLY A 44 -12.09 -21.56 -42.06
C GLY A 44 -11.65 -22.96 -41.58
N SER A 45 -10.38 -23.10 -41.17
CA SER A 45 -9.93 -24.29 -40.43
C SER A 45 -8.78 -24.02 -39.44
N PHE A 46 -9.16 -23.62 -38.22
CA PHE A 46 -8.34 -23.85 -37.02
C PHE A 46 -9.01 -24.94 -36.15
N ARG A 47 -8.86 -26.20 -36.57
CA ARG A 47 -9.21 -27.37 -35.77
C ARG A 47 -8.15 -28.46 -35.94
N ASN A 48 -7.33 -28.66 -34.91
CA ASN A 48 -6.77 -29.95 -34.48
C ASN A 48 -5.83 -29.75 -33.28
N LEU A 49 -6.32 -30.03 -32.07
CA LEU A 49 -5.50 -30.28 -30.87
C LEU A 49 -6.09 -31.47 -30.09
N PRO A 50 -5.28 -32.42 -29.59
CA PRO A 50 -5.77 -33.69 -29.09
C PRO A 50 -6.35 -33.60 -27.67
N THR A 51 -7.49 -34.26 -27.46
CA THR A 51 -8.08 -34.50 -26.14
C THR A 51 -7.21 -35.46 -25.31
N ARG A 52 -6.85 -35.06 -24.08
CA ARG A 52 -6.22 -35.97 -23.11
C ARG A 52 -7.27 -36.50 -22.13
N HIS A 53 -7.35 -37.83 -22.01
CA HIS A 53 -8.22 -38.51 -21.06
C HIS A 53 -7.77 -38.30 -19.61
N ALA A 54 -8.72 -38.21 -18.68
CA ALA A 54 -8.46 -38.08 -17.26
C ALA A 54 -8.34 -39.46 -16.59
N GLY A 55 -7.18 -39.76 -16.00
CA GLY A 55 -7.02 -40.88 -15.07
C GLY A 55 -7.34 -40.43 -13.65
N SER A 56 -8.28 -41.10 -12.97
CA SER A 56 -8.60 -40.80 -11.57
C SER A 56 -7.60 -41.44 -10.61
N ARG A 57 -7.37 -40.82 -9.44
CA ARG A 57 -6.77 -41.50 -8.28
C ARG A 57 -7.18 -40.82 -6.96
N ALA A 58 -7.17 -41.63 -5.90
CA ALA A 58 -7.85 -41.38 -4.64
C ALA A 58 -7.45 -40.08 -3.92
N SER A 59 -8.42 -39.53 -3.17
CA SER A 59 -8.22 -38.44 -2.23
C SER A 59 -7.25 -38.80 -1.10
N LYS A 60 -6.45 -37.81 -0.68
CA LYS A 60 -5.69 -37.84 0.57
C LYS A 60 -6.10 -36.64 1.45
N PRO A 61 -6.02 -36.75 2.78
CA PRO A 61 -6.38 -35.66 3.70
C PRO A 61 -5.50 -34.41 3.50
N PRO A 62 -5.95 -33.22 3.94
CA PRO A 62 -5.31 -31.96 3.62
C PRO A 62 -3.91 -31.85 4.24
N ILE A 63 -2.90 -31.66 3.39
CA ILE A 63 -1.52 -31.40 3.81
C ILE A 63 -1.44 -29.99 4.41
N ILE A 64 -1.11 -29.90 5.70
CA ILE A 64 -0.76 -28.63 6.36
C ILE A 64 0.62 -28.19 5.84
N LEU A 65 0.61 -27.41 4.75
CA LEU A 65 1.82 -26.87 4.14
C LEU A 65 2.46 -25.80 5.04
N ARG A 66 3.34 -26.23 5.97
CA ARG A 66 4.36 -25.37 6.61
C ARG A 66 5.23 -24.76 5.50
N LYS A 67 4.83 -23.59 4.99
CA LYS A 67 5.49 -22.95 3.85
C LYS A 67 6.73 -22.18 4.33
N ALA A 68 7.92 -22.72 4.06
CA ALA A 68 9.15 -21.94 4.17
C ALA A 68 9.04 -20.65 3.32
N PRO A 69 9.46 -19.49 3.83
CA PRO A 69 9.39 -18.25 3.06
C PRO A 69 10.27 -18.37 1.81
N SER A 70 9.63 -18.29 0.65
CA SER A 70 10.32 -18.06 -0.63
C SER A 70 11.18 -16.80 -0.48
N LYS A 71 12.48 -16.86 -0.82
CA LYS A 71 13.40 -15.73 -0.70
C LYS A 71 12.77 -14.48 -1.34
N ILE A 72 12.41 -13.53 -0.49
CA ILE A 72 11.83 -12.23 -0.85
C ILE A 72 12.99 -11.33 -1.27
N ASP A 73 12.81 -10.53 -2.32
CA ASP A 73 13.74 -9.44 -2.58
C ASP A 73 13.47 -8.33 -1.55
N THR A 74 14.35 -8.25 -0.56
CA THR A 74 14.24 -7.28 0.53
C THR A 74 14.56 -5.85 0.09
N ARG A 75 15.13 -5.61 -1.10
CA ARG A 75 15.51 -4.26 -1.55
C ARG A 75 14.30 -3.34 -1.71
N ALA A 76 13.25 -3.81 -2.37
CA ALA A 76 12.02 -3.06 -2.55
C ALA A 76 11.32 -2.79 -1.20
N LEU A 77 11.35 -3.76 -0.27
CA LEU A 77 10.80 -3.58 1.08
C LEU A 77 11.65 -2.69 1.98
N ALA A 78 12.97 -2.67 1.83
CA ALA A 78 13.86 -1.77 2.57
C ALA A 78 13.61 -0.31 2.15
N ALA A 79 13.52 -0.05 0.84
CA ALA A 79 13.15 1.28 0.33
C ALA A 79 11.80 1.77 0.87
N MET A 80 10.81 0.87 1.04
CA MET A 80 9.54 1.21 1.71
C MET A 80 9.69 1.38 3.22
N ALA A 81 10.50 0.57 3.89
CA ALA A 81 10.74 0.65 5.34
C ALA A 81 11.27 2.04 5.75
N HIS A 82 12.08 2.66 4.88
CA HIS A 82 12.66 3.99 5.07
C HIS A 82 11.73 5.15 4.64
N GLN A 83 10.50 4.90 4.18
CA GLN A 83 9.57 5.98 3.85
C GLN A 83 9.07 6.71 5.11
N PRO A 84 9.15 8.05 5.16
CA PRO A 84 8.50 8.85 6.19
C PRO A 84 7.00 8.51 6.31
N GLY A 85 6.50 8.46 7.54
CA GLY A 85 5.09 8.16 7.81
C GLY A 85 4.66 6.70 7.64
N LEU A 86 5.53 5.75 7.26
CA LEU A 86 5.14 4.33 7.12
C LEU A 86 4.50 3.77 8.40
N LYS A 87 4.97 4.17 9.59
CA LYS A 87 4.37 3.83 10.89
C LYS A 87 2.87 4.17 10.93
N ALA A 88 2.50 5.41 10.61
CA ALA A 88 1.11 5.87 10.60
C ALA A 88 0.29 5.15 9.50
N ARG A 89 0.85 4.98 8.30
CA ARG A 89 0.20 4.25 7.20
C ARG A 89 -0.05 2.79 7.56
N LEU A 90 0.88 2.12 8.25
CA LEU A 90 0.74 0.74 8.73
C LEU A 90 -0.35 0.61 9.82
N VAL A 91 -0.51 1.60 10.68
CA VAL A 91 -1.64 1.68 11.63
C VAL A 91 -2.97 1.83 10.89
N ALA A 92 -3.04 2.74 9.91
CA ALA A 92 -4.24 2.91 9.09
C ALA A 92 -4.60 1.65 8.27
N MET A 93 -3.62 0.92 7.73
CA MET A 93 -3.83 -0.39 7.09
C MET A 93 -4.37 -1.43 8.07
N ARG A 94 -3.86 -1.48 9.32
CA ARG A 94 -4.35 -2.39 10.37
C ARG A 94 -5.79 -2.07 10.76
N GLN A 95 -6.14 -0.79 10.89
CA GLN A 95 -7.50 -0.34 11.19
C GLN A 95 -8.46 -0.69 10.05
N TYR A 96 -8.13 -0.36 8.79
CA TYR A 96 -8.96 -0.72 7.63
C TYR A 96 -9.09 -2.23 7.48
N LEU A 97 -8.04 -3.02 7.74
CA LEU A 97 -8.15 -4.49 7.78
C LEU A 97 -9.10 -4.98 8.89
N ALA A 98 -9.12 -4.34 10.06
CA ALA A 98 -10.06 -4.69 11.13
C ALA A 98 -11.51 -4.39 10.70
N GLU A 99 -11.78 -3.22 10.13
CA GLU A 99 -13.08 -2.86 9.56
C GLU A 99 -13.54 -3.84 8.47
N LEU A 100 -12.65 -4.16 7.52
CA LEU A 100 -12.89 -5.15 6.47
C LEU A 100 -13.19 -6.54 7.04
N LYS A 101 -12.53 -6.95 8.13
CA LYS A 101 -12.81 -8.23 8.82
C LYS A 101 -14.16 -8.20 9.53
N THR A 102 -14.53 -7.09 10.17
CA THR A 102 -15.87 -6.92 10.75
C THR A 102 -16.94 -7.05 9.67
N ALA A 103 -16.83 -6.32 8.55
CA ALA A 103 -17.77 -6.42 7.44
C ALA A 103 -17.81 -7.83 6.81
N ALA A 104 -16.68 -8.53 6.78
CA ALA A 104 -16.55 -9.86 6.20
C ALA A 104 -17.07 -11.02 7.09
N TYR A 105 -17.10 -10.84 8.42
CA TYR A 105 -17.26 -11.95 9.38
C TYR A 105 -18.18 -11.66 10.59
N ALA A 106 -18.74 -10.46 10.75
CA ALA A 106 -19.67 -10.16 11.86
C ALA A 106 -20.97 -11.00 11.81
N ASN A 107 -21.36 -11.45 10.62
CA ASN A 107 -22.42 -12.44 10.40
C ASN A 107 -21.88 -13.51 9.42
N PRO A 108 -22.02 -14.81 9.70
CA PRO A 108 -21.49 -15.88 8.85
C PRO A 108 -22.30 -16.12 7.56
N ASP A 109 -23.60 -15.78 7.58
CA ASP A 109 -24.55 -16.05 6.49
C ASP A 109 -24.69 -14.85 5.53
N ILE A 110 -24.45 -13.64 6.02
CA ILE A 110 -24.65 -12.38 5.30
C ILE A 110 -23.42 -11.47 5.44
N ARG A 111 -22.83 -11.09 4.29
CA ARG A 111 -21.77 -10.07 4.19
C ARG A 111 -22.33 -8.66 4.35
N ALA A 112 -21.68 -7.82 5.13
CA ALA A 112 -21.95 -6.38 5.12
C ALA A 112 -21.18 -5.70 3.97
N GLU A 113 -21.62 -4.49 3.58
CA GLU A 113 -20.98 -3.69 2.54
C GLU A 113 -19.54 -3.28 2.93
N THR A 114 -18.64 -3.11 1.95
CA THR A 114 -17.25 -2.72 2.21
C THR A 114 -17.20 -1.27 2.75
N PRO A 115 -16.73 -1.04 3.99
CA PRO A 115 -16.62 0.32 4.53
C PRO A 115 -15.58 1.15 3.76
N GLY A 116 -15.85 2.46 3.64
CA GLY A 116 -14.94 3.53 3.16
C GLY A 116 -13.81 3.07 2.24
N HIS A 117 -14.05 3.06 0.93
CA HIS A 117 -13.18 2.43 -0.08
C HIS A 117 -11.78 3.07 -0.13
N ARG A 118 -10.81 2.47 0.56
CA ARG A 118 -9.45 3.02 0.76
C ARG A 118 -8.35 2.27 0.02
N ASP A 119 -8.69 1.32 -0.86
CA ASP A 119 -7.71 0.45 -1.53
C ASP A 119 -6.61 1.23 -2.28
N ALA A 120 -6.98 2.34 -2.94
CA ALA A 120 -6.03 3.23 -3.63
C ALA A 120 -5.03 3.96 -2.70
N GLN A 121 -5.39 4.25 -1.44
CA GLN A 121 -4.54 4.97 -0.47
C GLN A 121 -3.30 4.16 -0.01
N PHE A 122 -3.30 2.86 -0.32
CA PHE A 122 -2.26 1.91 0.05
C PHE A 122 -1.72 1.15 -1.17
N LEU A 123 -2.07 1.56 -2.39
CA LEU A 123 -1.75 0.84 -3.63
C LEU A 123 -0.25 0.68 -3.83
N ASP A 124 0.53 1.73 -3.58
CA ASP A 124 2.00 1.74 -3.59
C ASP A 124 2.61 0.69 -2.63
N LEU A 125 2.08 0.60 -1.41
CA LEU A 125 2.51 -0.36 -0.40
C LEU A 125 2.13 -1.80 -0.81
N LEU A 126 0.96 -2.00 -1.42
CA LEU A 126 0.53 -3.28 -1.98
C LEU A 126 1.40 -3.70 -3.18
N VAL A 127 1.75 -2.75 -4.07
CA VAL A 127 2.64 -2.94 -5.23
C VAL A 127 4.05 -3.31 -4.77
N ALA A 128 4.64 -2.59 -3.83
CA ALA A 128 5.99 -2.86 -3.33
C ALA A 128 6.11 -4.23 -2.65
N VAL A 129 5.10 -4.61 -1.86
CA VAL A 129 5.02 -5.95 -1.24
C VAL A 129 4.89 -7.05 -2.29
N GLU A 130 4.13 -6.83 -3.37
CA GLU A 130 3.95 -7.83 -4.41
C GLU A 130 5.17 -7.94 -5.35
N ASN A 131 5.88 -6.84 -5.62
CA ASN A 131 7.20 -6.84 -6.27
C ASN A 131 8.23 -7.64 -5.48
N ALA A 132 8.40 -7.34 -4.19
CA ALA A 132 9.35 -8.03 -3.31
C ALA A 132 9.12 -9.56 -3.27
N ARG A 133 7.87 -9.98 -3.47
CA ARG A 133 7.48 -11.40 -3.52
C ARG A 133 7.53 -12.02 -4.92
N HIS A 134 7.53 -11.21 -5.97
CA HIS A 134 7.50 -11.62 -7.37
C HIS A 134 8.33 -10.63 -8.23
N PRO A 135 9.67 -10.59 -8.11
CA PRO A 135 10.46 -9.52 -8.74
C PRO A 135 10.30 -9.41 -10.26
N LYS A 136 10.00 -10.53 -10.93
CA LYS A 136 9.65 -10.59 -12.36
C LYS A 136 8.38 -9.85 -12.78
N LEU A 137 7.60 -9.28 -11.85
CA LEU A 137 6.50 -8.38 -12.22
C LEU A 137 7.02 -7.03 -12.72
N ALA A 138 8.11 -6.51 -12.14
CA ALA A 138 8.55 -5.12 -12.33
C ALA A 138 7.36 -4.14 -12.26
N LEU A 139 6.51 -4.30 -11.23
CA LEU A 139 5.22 -3.63 -11.12
C LEU A 139 5.38 -2.16 -10.70
N SER A 140 4.89 -1.25 -11.53
CA SER A 140 4.75 0.17 -11.19
C SER A 140 3.28 0.54 -10.88
N ALA A 141 3.07 1.78 -10.47
CA ALA A 141 1.75 2.40 -10.40
C ALA A 141 1.84 3.79 -11.04
N HIS A 142 0.91 4.11 -11.93
CA HIS A 142 0.84 5.38 -12.63
C HIS A 142 -0.59 5.92 -12.63
N THR A 143 -0.74 7.23 -12.49
CA THR A 143 -2.01 7.92 -12.70
C THR A 143 -2.02 8.55 -14.08
N ILE A 144 -3.16 8.46 -14.78
CA ILE A 144 -3.46 9.31 -15.93
C ILE A 144 -4.37 10.42 -15.43
N ASP A 145 -3.95 11.68 -15.61
CA ASP A 145 -4.76 12.84 -15.22
C ASP A 145 -5.82 13.12 -16.30
N SER A 146 -7.08 12.88 -15.96
CA SER A 146 -8.23 13.06 -16.86
C SER A 146 -8.40 14.51 -17.35
N ALA A 147 -8.20 15.50 -16.49
CA ALA A 147 -8.39 16.90 -16.86
C ALA A 147 -7.26 17.39 -17.79
N ALA A 148 -6.04 16.89 -17.58
CA ALA A 148 -4.95 17.08 -18.52
C ALA A 148 -5.19 16.31 -19.83
N LEU A 149 -5.81 15.12 -19.79
CA LEU A 149 -6.13 14.31 -20.98
C LEU A 149 -7.19 14.99 -21.85
N GLU A 150 -8.29 15.47 -21.25
CA GLU A 150 -9.31 16.29 -21.92
C GLU A 150 -8.72 17.55 -22.58
N ALA A 151 -7.71 18.15 -21.96
CA ALA A 151 -6.97 19.29 -22.49
C ALA A 151 -5.85 18.91 -23.50
N CYS A 152 -5.76 17.65 -23.93
CA CYS A 152 -4.71 17.12 -24.81
C CYS A 152 -3.26 17.39 -24.33
N ASN A 153 -3.06 17.56 -23.01
CA ASN A 153 -1.79 17.97 -22.42
C ASN A 153 -0.89 16.75 -22.14
N PRO A 154 0.36 16.70 -22.64
CA PRO A 154 1.30 15.62 -22.37
C PRO A 154 1.58 15.34 -20.88
N ALA A 155 1.30 16.30 -19.98
CA ALA A 155 1.31 16.08 -18.53
C ALA A 155 0.41 14.91 -18.09
N ALA A 156 -0.70 14.66 -18.80
CA ALA A 156 -1.68 13.61 -18.51
C ALA A 156 -1.07 12.21 -18.36
N VAL A 157 -0.02 11.91 -19.14
CA VAL A 157 0.63 10.59 -19.18
C VAL A 157 2.08 10.63 -18.70
N ALA A 158 2.58 11.76 -18.21
CA ALA A 158 4.02 11.99 -18.01
C ALA A 158 4.71 10.95 -17.10
N SER A 159 4.04 10.49 -16.04
CA SER A 159 4.56 9.44 -15.14
C SER A 159 4.78 8.11 -15.88
N LEU A 160 3.81 7.73 -16.73
CA LEU A 160 3.85 6.51 -17.54
C LEU A 160 4.86 6.64 -18.69
N ALA A 161 4.90 7.81 -19.33
CA ALA A 161 5.81 8.12 -20.43
C ALA A 161 7.28 8.06 -20.01
N ASN A 162 7.64 8.66 -18.86
CA ASN A 162 9.00 8.60 -18.31
C ASN A 162 9.44 7.17 -17.98
N HIS A 163 8.52 6.31 -17.51
CA HIS A 163 8.83 4.90 -17.22
C HIS A 163 9.01 4.10 -18.52
N LEU A 164 8.17 4.36 -19.53
CA LEU A 164 8.27 3.76 -20.86
C LEU A 164 9.55 4.21 -21.60
N GLU A 165 10.02 5.45 -21.38
CA GLU A 165 11.30 5.96 -21.89
C GLU A 165 12.49 5.20 -21.29
N ALA A 166 12.41 4.87 -19.99
CA ALA A 166 13.42 4.08 -19.31
C ALA A 166 13.42 2.61 -19.79
N SER A 167 12.25 1.98 -19.89
CA SER A 167 12.14 0.57 -20.33
C SER A 167 12.48 0.37 -21.80
N MET A 168 12.20 1.35 -22.67
CA MET A 168 12.58 1.31 -24.09
C MET A 168 14.10 1.19 -24.30
N ARG A 169 14.91 1.63 -23.32
CA ARG A 169 16.38 1.47 -23.35
C ARG A 169 16.88 0.11 -22.85
N SER A 170 16.11 -0.60 -22.01
CA SER A 170 16.49 -1.96 -21.56
C SER A 170 15.84 -3.07 -22.36
N GLY A 171 14.69 -2.81 -22.99
CA GLY A 171 13.88 -3.81 -23.69
C GLY A 171 13.09 -4.74 -22.76
N ASP A 172 13.26 -4.63 -21.43
CA ASP A 172 12.66 -5.54 -20.46
C ASP A 172 11.12 -5.46 -20.44
N PRO A 173 10.42 -6.59 -20.25
CA PRO A 173 8.99 -6.60 -20.02
C PRO A 173 8.64 -6.16 -18.58
N TRP A 174 7.66 -5.29 -18.43
CA TRP A 174 7.20 -4.76 -17.15
C TRP A 174 5.68 -4.62 -17.10
N HIS A 175 5.17 -4.29 -15.92
CA HIS A 175 3.73 -4.23 -15.68
C HIS A 175 3.37 -3.01 -14.83
N ALA A 176 2.13 -2.55 -14.91
CA ALA A 176 1.65 -1.43 -14.10
C ALA A 176 0.24 -1.65 -13.55
N ILE A 177 -0.09 -0.85 -12.53
CA ILE A 177 -1.47 -0.44 -12.26
C ILE A 177 -1.66 0.97 -12.82
N LEU A 178 -2.64 1.16 -13.68
CA LEU A 178 -3.05 2.47 -14.19
C LEU A 178 -4.27 2.96 -13.39
N SER A 179 -4.19 4.11 -12.75
CA SER A 179 -5.36 4.76 -12.12
C SER A 179 -5.89 5.89 -13.01
N VAL A 180 -7.19 5.85 -13.31
CA VAL A 180 -7.95 6.78 -14.15
C VAL A 180 -9.30 7.00 -13.50
N HIS A 181 -9.78 8.24 -13.34
CA HIS A 181 -11.11 8.49 -12.74
C HIS A 181 -11.37 7.81 -11.36
N ARG A 182 -10.30 7.54 -10.57
CA ARG A 182 -10.32 6.72 -9.32
C ARG A 182 -10.66 5.23 -9.52
N HIS A 183 -10.48 4.72 -10.72
CA HIS A 183 -10.54 3.30 -11.07
C HIS A 183 -9.16 2.82 -11.49
N GLU A 184 -8.84 1.57 -11.15
CA GLU A 184 -7.54 0.95 -11.42
C GLU A 184 -7.66 -0.20 -12.41
N MET A 185 -6.80 -0.17 -13.42
CA MET A 185 -6.66 -1.20 -14.46
C MET A 185 -5.27 -1.83 -14.40
N ALA A 186 -5.13 -3.07 -14.86
CA ALA A 186 -3.82 -3.71 -14.99
C ALA A 186 -3.23 -3.44 -16.39
N LEU A 187 -1.93 -3.17 -16.47
CA LEU A 187 -1.17 -3.02 -17.72
C LEU A 187 0.00 -4.03 -17.76
N SER A 188 0.24 -4.62 -18.92
CA SER A 188 1.47 -5.33 -19.28
C SER A 188 2.11 -4.64 -20.49
N VAL A 189 3.44 -4.49 -20.50
CA VAL A 189 4.20 -3.85 -21.58
C VAL A 189 5.34 -4.74 -22.04
N ARG A 190 5.53 -4.82 -23.37
CA ARG A 190 6.70 -5.44 -24.01
C ARG A 190 7.21 -4.59 -25.16
N HIS A 191 8.52 -4.61 -25.36
CA HIS A 191 9.20 -4.01 -26.52
C HIS A 191 9.55 -5.09 -27.54
N HIS A 192 9.65 -4.77 -28.84
CA HIS A 192 10.20 -5.70 -29.82
C HIS A 192 11.69 -5.95 -29.52
N PRO A 193 12.19 -7.20 -29.51
CA PRO A 193 13.54 -7.54 -29.05
C PRO A 193 14.65 -6.95 -29.92
N GLU A 194 14.37 -6.66 -31.19
CA GLU A 194 15.34 -6.08 -32.14
C GLU A 194 15.01 -4.63 -32.53
N GLN A 195 13.82 -4.13 -32.14
CA GLN A 195 13.26 -2.87 -32.63
C GLN A 195 12.50 -2.15 -31.52
N HIS A 196 13.17 -1.82 -30.40
CA HIS A 196 12.54 -1.42 -29.13
C HIS A 196 11.54 -0.25 -29.18
N LYS A 197 11.56 0.54 -30.27
CA LYS A 197 10.60 1.60 -30.61
C LYS A 197 9.20 1.06 -30.99
N GLN A 198 9.08 -0.23 -31.30
CA GLN A 198 7.82 -0.97 -31.38
C GLN A 198 7.46 -1.50 -29.98
N ILE A 199 6.30 -1.09 -29.50
CA ILE A 199 5.84 -1.27 -28.14
C ILE A 199 4.44 -1.89 -28.18
N SER A 200 4.25 -2.98 -27.46
CA SER A 200 2.95 -3.60 -27.24
C SER A 200 2.50 -3.36 -25.80
N MET A 201 1.28 -2.82 -25.66
CA MET A 201 0.64 -2.54 -24.39
C MET A 201 -0.66 -3.34 -24.30
N ILE A 202 -0.86 -4.09 -23.21
CA ILE A 202 -2.10 -4.83 -22.95
C ILE A 202 -2.67 -4.35 -21.62
N VAL A 203 -3.77 -3.61 -21.70
CA VAL A 203 -4.59 -3.22 -20.55
C VAL A 203 -5.67 -4.28 -20.32
N VAL A 204 -5.89 -4.65 -19.05
CA VAL A 204 -6.99 -5.53 -18.64
C VAL A 204 -7.84 -4.78 -17.62
N ASP A 205 -9.09 -4.54 -18.01
CA ASP A 205 -10.06 -3.80 -17.21
C ASP A 205 -11.08 -4.75 -16.56
N SER A 206 -11.46 -4.45 -15.32
CA SER A 206 -12.46 -5.17 -14.54
C SER A 206 -13.88 -4.62 -14.72
N ALA A 207 -14.04 -3.33 -14.96
CA ALA A 207 -15.32 -2.66 -15.22
C ALA A 207 -15.21 -1.86 -16.52
N PRO A 208 -16.09 -2.04 -17.52
CA PRO A 208 -15.96 -1.31 -18.77
C PRO A 208 -16.26 0.20 -18.60
N GLU A 209 -15.96 0.99 -19.64
CA GLU A 209 -16.43 2.38 -19.84
C GLU A 209 -15.66 3.50 -19.11
N HIS A 210 -14.52 3.22 -18.46
CA HIS A 210 -13.69 4.25 -17.81
C HIS A 210 -12.84 5.14 -18.74
N LEU A 211 -12.60 4.68 -19.98
CA LEU A 211 -12.04 5.45 -21.11
C LEU A 211 -12.62 4.92 -22.42
N SER A 212 -12.96 5.82 -23.34
CA SER A 212 -13.45 5.51 -24.68
C SER A 212 -12.31 5.21 -25.67
N VAL A 213 -12.68 4.77 -26.90
CA VAL A 213 -11.69 4.51 -27.97
C VAL A 213 -10.90 5.77 -28.34
N PRO A 214 -11.51 6.97 -28.53
CA PRO A 214 -10.76 8.21 -28.74
C PRO A 214 -9.79 8.56 -27.60
N GLU A 215 -10.19 8.38 -26.34
CA GLU A 215 -9.32 8.69 -25.20
C GLU A 215 -8.12 7.74 -25.11
N TRP A 216 -8.31 6.44 -25.35
CA TRP A 216 -7.18 5.49 -25.43
C TRP A 216 -6.25 5.79 -26.61
N ASN A 217 -6.77 6.25 -27.75
CA ASN A 217 -5.96 6.75 -28.87
C ASN A 217 -5.15 7.99 -28.45
N LEU A 218 -5.75 8.92 -27.71
CA LEU A 218 -5.06 10.11 -27.21
C LEU A 218 -3.96 9.74 -26.19
N VAL A 219 -4.23 8.82 -25.26
CA VAL A 219 -3.22 8.28 -24.32
C VAL A 219 -2.05 7.67 -25.10
N ALA A 220 -2.30 6.81 -26.08
CA ALA A 220 -1.25 6.20 -26.90
C ALA A 220 -0.47 7.25 -27.71
N ALA A 221 -1.15 8.25 -28.30
CA ALA A 221 -0.53 9.31 -29.09
C ALA A 221 0.35 10.24 -28.24
N LEU A 222 -0.08 10.59 -27.03
CA LEU A 222 0.72 11.38 -26.08
C LEU A 222 1.96 10.59 -25.60
N LEU A 223 1.85 9.28 -25.37
CA LEU A 223 2.99 8.41 -25.06
C LEU A 223 3.99 8.35 -26.23
N ALA A 224 3.53 8.07 -27.45
CA ALA A 224 4.38 8.00 -28.64
C ALA A 224 5.07 9.35 -28.91
N GLY A 225 4.32 10.46 -28.84
CA GLY A 225 4.84 11.81 -29.05
C GLY A 225 5.86 12.24 -28.00
N HIS A 226 5.69 11.84 -26.72
CA HIS A 226 6.70 12.05 -25.69
C HIS A 226 8.00 11.30 -26.02
N LEU A 227 7.91 10.02 -26.40
CA LEU A 227 9.09 9.21 -26.72
C LEU A 227 9.83 9.71 -27.97
N ASP A 228 9.11 10.08 -29.04
CA ASP A 228 9.70 10.70 -30.23
C ASP A 228 10.34 12.07 -29.95
N HIS A 229 9.84 12.82 -28.95
CA HIS A 229 10.47 14.04 -28.48
C HIS A 229 11.79 13.73 -27.72
N LYS A 230 11.79 12.72 -26.85
CA LYS A 230 12.98 12.27 -26.12
C LYS A 230 14.07 11.70 -27.01
N LEU A 231 13.70 10.90 -28.02
CA LEU A 231 14.63 10.42 -29.05
C LEU A 231 15.27 11.60 -29.80
N ALA A 232 14.46 12.56 -30.25
CA ALA A 232 14.97 13.75 -30.93
C ALA A 232 15.88 14.62 -30.05
N GLN A 233 15.64 14.71 -28.74
CA GLN A 233 16.54 15.37 -27.79
C GLN A 233 17.89 14.64 -27.62
N ALA A 234 17.91 13.31 -27.78
CA ALA A 234 19.12 12.49 -27.74
C ALA A 234 19.88 12.43 -29.09
N GLY A 235 19.29 12.96 -30.16
CA GLY A 235 19.80 12.81 -31.53
C GLY A 235 19.40 11.50 -32.22
N ASP A 236 18.59 10.66 -31.57
CA ASP A 236 18.05 9.42 -32.12
C ASP A 236 16.94 9.69 -33.16
N PRO A 237 16.82 8.87 -34.22
CA PRO A 237 15.72 8.98 -35.17
C PRO A 237 14.37 8.67 -34.50
N LYS A 238 13.36 9.46 -34.84
CA LYS A 238 11.94 9.23 -34.48
C LYS A 238 11.37 7.97 -35.13
N GLY A 239 10.17 7.59 -34.73
CA GLY A 239 9.41 6.47 -35.32
C GLY A 239 8.87 5.49 -34.29
N VAL A 240 8.46 5.96 -33.11
CA VAL A 240 7.81 5.11 -32.09
C VAL A 240 6.46 4.59 -32.58
N LYS A 241 6.20 3.31 -32.33
CA LYS A 241 5.00 2.57 -32.70
C LYS A 241 4.40 1.91 -31.46
N ILE A 242 3.17 2.28 -31.10
CA ILE A 242 2.47 1.70 -29.92
C ILE A 242 1.20 0.97 -30.37
N VAL A 243 1.13 -0.34 -30.11
CA VAL A 243 -0.10 -1.13 -30.32
C VAL A 243 -0.70 -1.48 -28.97
N LEU A 244 -1.86 -0.89 -28.68
CA LEU A 244 -2.55 -0.94 -27.39
C LEU A 244 -3.84 -1.77 -27.48
N HIS A 245 -3.91 -2.86 -26.72
CA HIS A 245 -5.14 -3.64 -26.56
C HIS A 245 -5.75 -3.39 -25.18
N CYS A 246 -6.99 -2.89 -25.11
CA CYS A 246 -7.75 -2.77 -23.86
C CYS A 246 -8.79 -3.88 -23.79
N LEU A 247 -8.68 -4.77 -22.80
CA LEU A 247 -9.44 -6.01 -22.71
C LEU A 247 -10.44 -5.97 -21.53
N ASN A 248 -11.70 -5.66 -21.83
CA ASN A 248 -12.70 -5.39 -20.81
C ASN A 248 -13.36 -6.70 -20.33
N THR A 249 -13.12 -7.10 -19.08
CA THR A 249 -13.55 -8.41 -18.56
C THR A 249 -14.95 -8.46 -17.93
N ALA A 250 -15.57 -7.31 -17.66
CA ALA A 250 -16.85 -7.17 -16.94
C ALA A 250 -16.93 -8.01 -15.63
N THR A 251 -15.80 -8.14 -14.93
CA THR A 251 -15.70 -8.92 -13.69
C THR A 251 -16.16 -8.13 -12.46
N GLN A 252 -16.01 -6.80 -12.46
CA GLN A 252 -16.39 -5.92 -11.37
C GLN A 252 -17.73 -5.24 -11.68
N HIS A 253 -18.76 -5.56 -10.89
CA HIS A 253 -20.00 -4.77 -10.80
C HIS A 253 -20.09 -3.95 -9.50
N THR A 254 -19.08 -4.04 -8.63
CA THR A 254 -18.98 -3.20 -7.43
C THR A 254 -18.36 -1.85 -7.79
N ASN A 255 -18.86 -0.77 -7.19
CA ASN A 255 -18.30 0.59 -7.24
C ASN A 255 -16.93 0.71 -6.50
N HIS A 256 -16.32 -0.41 -6.12
CA HIS A 256 -15.10 -0.47 -5.33
C HIS A 256 -14.32 -1.77 -5.54
N GLY A 257 -13.02 -1.74 -5.21
CA GLY A 257 -12.13 -2.91 -5.28
C GLY A 257 -11.33 -3.01 -6.57
N SER A 258 -11.45 -2.04 -7.47
CA SER A 258 -10.65 -1.87 -8.70
C SER A 258 -9.17 -2.20 -8.52
N ALA A 259 -8.49 -1.55 -7.56
CA ALA A 259 -7.10 -1.84 -7.20
C ALA A 259 -6.84 -3.34 -6.91
N ILE A 260 -7.81 -4.04 -6.30
CA ILE A 260 -7.72 -5.48 -5.98
C ILE A 260 -7.96 -6.35 -7.23
N PHE A 261 -8.82 -5.92 -8.15
CA PHE A 261 -8.96 -6.56 -9.46
C PHE A 261 -7.70 -6.38 -10.31
N ALA A 262 -7.19 -5.16 -10.44
CA ALA A 262 -5.96 -4.84 -11.17
C ALA A 262 -4.75 -5.60 -10.59
N LEU A 263 -4.54 -5.56 -9.26
CA LEU A 263 -3.50 -6.37 -8.59
C LEU A 263 -3.70 -7.89 -8.75
N SER A 264 -4.90 -8.36 -9.10
CA SER A 264 -5.17 -9.78 -9.39
C SER A 264 -4.89 -10.14 -10.85
N ALA A 265 -5.24 -9.26 -11.79
CA ALA A 265 -4.99 -9.40 -13.22
C ALA A 265 -3.50 -9.23 -13.56
N VAL A 266 -2.84 -8.22 -13.01
CA VAL A 266 -1.41 -7.97 -13.27
C VAL A 266 -0.52 -9.12 -12.79
N LYS A 267 -0.91 -9.77 -11.69
CA LYS A 267 -0.26 -10.97 -11.17
C LYS A 267 -0.57 -12.25 -11.93
N ALA A 268 -1.48 -12.19 -12.90
CA ALA A 268 -1.82 -13.29 -13.79
C ALA A 268 -1.10 -13.20 -15.14
N MET A 269 -0.78 -11.99 -15.62
CA MET A 269 -0.20 -11.69 -16.94
C MET A 269 1.14 -12.36 -17.28
N PRO A 270 2.20 -12.37 -16.43
CA PRO A 270 3.52 -12.89 -16.84
C PRO A 270 3.52 -14.39 -17.15
N ASP A 271 2.67 -15.13 -16.44
CA ASP A 271 2.51 -16.59 -16.50
C ASP A 271 1.37 -17.00 -17.47
N ASP A 272 0.86 -16.10 -18.33
CA ASP A 272 -0.33 -16.34 -19.18
C ASP A 272 -0.02 -16.40 -20.68
N GLU A 273 -0.41 -17.53 -21.29
CA GLU A 273 -0.14 -17.86 -22.69
C GLU A 273 -1.03 -17.12 -23.68
N ASP A 274 -2.20 -16.61 -23.27
CA ASP A 274 -3.07 -15.78 -24.11
C ASP A 274 -2.53 -14.34 -24.15
N VAL A 275 -2.12 -13.79 -22.99
CA VAL A 275 -1.43 -12.48 -22.90
C VAL A 275 -0.08 -12.51 -23.65
N GLY A 276 0.67 -13.61 -23.54
CA GLY A 276 1.93 -13.79 -24.26
C GLY A 276 1.78 -13.70 -25.78
N ARG A 277 0.86 -14.50 -26.35
CA ARG A 277 0.56 -14.49 -27.79
C ARG A 277 -0.04 -13.18 -28.27
N LEU A 278 -0.81 -12.48 -27.43
CA LEU A 278 -1.35 -11.17 -27.80
C LEU A 278 -0.25 -10.10 -27.92
N HIS A 279 0.77 -10.14 -27.07
CA HIS A 279 1.95 -9.29 -27.23
C HIS A 279 2.73 -9.63 -28.50
N GLU A 280 2.93 -10.91 -28.80
CA GLU A 280 3.62 -11.37 -30.02
C GLU A 280 2.89 -10.90 -31.28
N TYR A 281 1.57 -11.04 -31.32
CA TYR A 281 0.72 -10.50 -32.39
C TYR A 281 0.85 -8.98 -32.52
N ALA A 282 0.61 -8.24 -31.43
CA ALA A 282 0.64 -6.78 -31.43
C ALA A 282 2.01 -6.19 -31.83
N LEU A 283 3.12 -6.81 -31.41
CA LEU A 283 4.47 -6.41 -31.86
C LEU A 283 4.66 -6.71 -33.36
N SER A 284 4.11 -7.81 -33.88
CA SER A 284 4.19 -8.15 -35.30
C SER A 284 3.36 -7.21 -36.19
N GLU A 285 2.27 -6.63 -35.67
CA GLU A 285 1.48 -5.61 -36.36
C GLU A 285 2.11 -4.21 -36.25
N ALA A 286 2.76 -3.87 -35.14
CA ALA A 286 3.40 -2.57 -34.89
C ALA A 286 4.38 -2.13 -36.00
N GLY A 287 5.08 -3.09 -36.63
CA GLY A 287 5.98 -2.85 -37.75
C GLY A 287 5.31 -2.71 -39.13
N LYS A 288 4.00 -2.96 -39.24
CA LYS A 288 3.23 -2.96 -40.51
C LYS A 288 2.40 -1.68 -40.70
N HIS A 289 1.94 -1.06 -39.62
CA HIS A 289 1.09 0.13 -39.69
C HIS A 289 1.87 1.39 -40.10
N THR A 290 1.27 2.23 -40.95
CA THR A 290 1.77 3.58 -41.26
C THR A 290 1.75 4.49 -40.04
N ASP A 291 0.73 4.35 -39.22
CA ASP A 291 0.40 5.28 -38.14
C ASP A 291 1.23 4.98 -36.88
N SER A 292 1.45 5.97 -36.02
CA SER A 292 2.28 5.80 -34.81
C SER A 292 1.58 4.99 -33.71
N VAL A 293 0.26 4.82 -33.79
CA VAL A 293 -0.54 4.11 -32.80
C VAL A 293 -1.60 3.23 -33.47
N ASP A 294 -1.87 2.07 -32.88
CA ASP A 294 -3.12 1.30 -33.07
C ASP A 294 -3.73 1.00 -31.69
N VAL A 295 -5.05 1.06 -31.60
CA VAL A 295 -5.79 0.96 -30.33
C VAL A 295 -7.06 0.14 -30.49
N GLN A 296 -7.08 -1.04 -29.88
CA GLN A 296 -8.17 -2.00 -29.97
C GLN A 296 -8.83 -2.19 -28.60
N VAL A 297 -10.07 -1.71 -28.44
CA VAL A 297 -10.87 -1.88 -27.22
C VAL A 297 -11.84 -3.06 -27.39
N ILE A 298 -11.53 -4.17 -26.73
CA ILE A 298 -12.21 -5.46 -26.89
C ILE A 298 -13.19 -5.67 -25.73
N LYS A 299 -14.48 -5.58 -26.04
CA LYS A 299 -15.60 -5.94 -25.14
C LYS A 299 -15.75 -7.46 -25.02
N ASP A 300 -16.34 -7.92 -23.91
CA ASP A 300 -16.66 -9.32 -23.57
C ASP A 300 -15.48 -10.33 -23.56
N ASN A 301 -14.27 -9.83 -23.81
CA ASN A 301 -12.96 -10.47 -23.69
C ASN A 301 -12.93 -11.97 -24.09
N PRO A 302 -12.92 -12.29 -25.39
CA PRO A 302 -12.76 -13.64 -25.89
C PRO A 302 -11.33 -14.19 -25.75
N LEU A 303 -10.36 -13.37 -25.32
CA LEU A 303 -8.93 -13.70 -25.35
C LEU A 303 -8.43 -14.30 -24.03
N LEU A 304 -8.62 -13.62 -22.89
CA LEU A 304 -7.97 -14.01 -21.63
C LEU A 304 -8.41 -15.37 -21.07
N GLY A 305 -7.50 -16.09 -20.39
CA GLY A 305 -7.80 -17.36 -19.73
C GLY A 305 -8.68 -17.26 -18.47
N ALA A 306 -9.17 -18.40 -18.00
CA ALA A 306 -10.13 -18.52 -16.87
C ALA A 306 -9.65 -17.87 -15.56
N ARG A 307 -8.33 -17.68 -15.39
CA ARG A 307 -7.70 -17.07 -14.21
C ARG A 307 -8.15 -15.62 -13.95
N PHE A 308 -8.52 -14.87 -14.99
CA PHE A 308 -8.94 -13.47 -14.86
C PHE A 308 -10.39 -13.34 -14.34
N PHE A 309 -11.29 -14.22 -14.79
CA PHE A 309 -12.71 -14.24 -14.40
C PHE A 309 -12.98 -14.84 -13.00
N LYS A 310 -11.93 -15.37 -12.36
CA LYS A 310 -11.92 -15.94 -11.01
C LYS A 310 -12.52 -15.03 -9.92
N HIS A 311 -12.45 -13.72 -10.12
CA HIS A 311 -12.88 -12.71 -9.15
C HIS A 311 -14.20 -12.02 -9.53
N MET A 312 -14.88 -12.44 -10.62
CA MET A 312 -16.17 -11.88 -11.06
C MET A 312 -17.18 -11.83 -9.90
N THR A 313 -17.80 -10.67 -9.68
CA THR A 313 -18.65 -10.41 -8.52
C THR A 313 -20.05 -10.99 -8.62
N HIS A 314 -20.66 -11.02 -9.82
CA HIS A 314 -22.09 -11.29 -9.97
C HIS A 314 -22.36 -12.72 -10.49
N ALA A 315 -23.36 -13.39 -9.92
CA ALA A 315 -23.73 -14.77 -10.27
C ALA A 315 -24.08 -14.93 -11.76
N PHE A 316 -24.86 -13.96 -12.26
CA PHE A 316 -25.51 -14.03 -13.57
C PHE A 316 -24.54 -13.86 -14.76
N GLY A 317 -23.29 -13.45 -14.54
CA GLY A 317 -22.29 -13.31 -15.60
C GLY A 317 -21.53 -14.59 -15.91
N ILE A 318 -21.39 -15.49 -14.92
CA ILE A 318 -20.58 -16.70 -15.07
C ILE A 318 -21.20 -17.69 -16.07
N GLU A 319 -22.49 -17.97 -16.01
CA GLU A 319 -23.08 -18.94 -16.95
C GLU A 319 -23.17 -18.43 -18.41
N PRO A 320 -23.48 -17.15 -18.70
CA PRO A 320 -23.30 -16.57 -20.04
C PRO A 320 -21.85 -16.62 -20.52
N LEU A 321 -20.87 -16.20 -19.70
CA LEU A 321 -19.44 -16.31 -20.02
C LEU A 321 -19.04 -17.75 -20.36
N LEU A 322 -19.51 -18.72 -19.58
CA LEU A 322 -19.22 -20.15 -19.78
C LEU A 322 -20.06 -20.80 -20.89
N THR A 323 -21.05 -20.10 -21.42
CA THR A 323 -21.82 -20.49 -22.62
C THR A 323 -21.14 -19.97 -23.88
N ALA A 324 -20.67 -18.71 -23.87
CA ALA A 324 -19.87 -18.12 -24.95
C ALA A 324 -18.45 -18.72 -25.04
N ARG A 325 -17.85 -19.06 -23.89
CA ARG A 325 -16.47 -19.58 -23.79
C ARG A 325 -16.46 -20.92 -23.00
N PRO A 326 -17.02 -22.00 -23.55
CA PRO A 326 -17.19 -23.29 -22.83
C PRO A 326 -15.87 -23.96 -22.45
N ASN A 327 -14.77 -23.64 -23.13
CA ASN A 327 -13.42 -24.05 -22.74
C ASN A 327 -13.04 -23.59 -21.33
N LEU A 328 -13.52 -22.42 -20.88
CA LEU A 328 -13.23 -21.90 -19.55
C LEU A 328 -13.90 -22.70 -18.42
N ARG A 329 -14.98 -23.44 -18.70
CA ARG A 329 -15.81 -24.10 -17.66
C ARG A 329 -15.00 -25.08 -16.83
N ASN A 330 -14.07 -25.79 -17.46
CA ASN A 330 -13.29 -26.87 -16.87
C ASN A 330 -11.82 -26.50 -16.58
N LEU A 331 -11.36 -25.30 -16.96
CA LEU A 331 -9.99 -24.87 -16.72
C LEU A 331 -9.76 -24.42 -15.26
N PRO A 332 -8.63 -24.82 -14.63
CA PRO A 332 -8.35 -24.51 -13.23
C PRO A 332 -7.99 -23.04 -13.04
N VAL A 333 -8.73 -22.32 -12.19
CA VAL A 333 -8.52 -20.86 -12.02
C VAL A 333 -7.28 -20.48 -11.21
N ASN A 334 -6.62 -21.43 -10.53
CA ASN A 334 -5.29 -21.26 -9.96
C ASN A 334 -4.63 -22.60 -9.57
N LYS A 335 -3.29 -22.60 -9.54
CA LYS A 335 -2.43 -23.73 -9.17
C LYS A 335 -2.63 -24.27 -7.73
N LYS A 336 -3.25 -23.53 -6.80
CA LYS A 336 -3.44 -23.95 -5.38
C LYS A 336 -4.72 -24.75 -5.17
N SER A 337 -5.85 -24.32 -5.73
CA SER A 337 -7.13 -25.00 -5.52
C SER A 337 -7.44 -26.08 -6.56
N GLY A 338 -6.89 -25.98 -7.78
CA GLY A 338 -7.22 -26.89 -8.90
C GLY A 338 -8.67 -26.79 -9.42
N LEU A 339 -9.57 -26.20 -8.65
CA LEU A 339 -10.98 -26.00 -8.97
C LEU A 339 -11.20 -25.29 -10.32
N PRO A 340 -12.11 -25.79 -11.16
CA PRO A 340 -12.60 -25.08 -12.34
C PRO A 340 -13.37 -23.80 -12.00
N LEU A 341 -13.50 -22.89 -12.96
CA LEU A 341 -14.11 -21.56 -12.76
C LEU A 341 -15.54 -21.62 -12.20
N HIS A 342 -16.41 -22.46 -12.77
CA HIS A 342 -17.81 -22.59 -12.33
C HIS A 342 -17.91 -22.98 -10.84
N LYS A 343 -17.18 -24.03 -10.43
CA LYS A 343 -17.19 -24.53 -9.06
C LYS A 343 -16.52 -23.55 -8.09
N TYR A 344 -15.40 -22.96 -8.50
CA TYR A 344 -14.71 -21.96 -7.69
C TYR A 344 -15.60 -20.74 -7.39
N GLN A 345 -16.41 -20.29 -8.35
CA GLN A 345 -17.36 -19.20 -8.12
C GLN A 345 -18.56 -19.65 -7.27
N ALA A 346 -19.17 -20.81 -7.57
CA ALA A 346 -20.31 -21.34 -6.82
C ALA A 346 -20.05 -21.44 -5.31
N GLU A 347 -18.85 -21.89 -4.91
CA GLU A 347 -18.40 -21.96 -3.50
C GLU A 347 -18.39 -20.60 -2.77
N ARG A 348 -18.24 -19.48 -3.50
CA ARG A 348 -18.00 -18.13 -2.97
C ARG A 348 -19.19 -17.18 -3.08
N MET A 349 -20.29 -17.65 -3.66
CA MET A 349 -21.54 -16.90 -3.68
C MET A 349 -22.12 -16.77 -2.26
N ARG A 350 -22.29 -15.56 -1.75
CA ARG A 350 -22.92 -15.25 -0.45
C ARG A 350 -23.98 -14.16 -0.59
N LEU A 351 -24.92 -14.12 0.34
CA LEU A 351 -25.83 -12.99 0.48
C LEU A 351 -25.05 -11.79 1.02
N HIS A 352 -25.32 -10.62 0.45
CA HIS A 352 -24.80 -9.34 0.92
C HIS A 352 -25.99 -8.48 1.35
N GLN A 353 -25.85 -7.73 2.44
CA GLN A 353 -26.81 -6.73 2.91
C GLN A 353 -26.35 -5.35 2.43
N PRO A 354 -26.92 -4.81 1.33
CA PRO A 354 -26.61 -3.46 0.88
C PRO A 354 -27.31 -2.42 1.75
N LEU A 355 -26.84 -1.18 1.70
CA LEU A 355 -27.49 -0.01 2.30
C LEU A 355 -28.98 0.19 1.90
N PHE A 356 -29.44 -0.44 0.82
CA PHE A 356 -30.78 -0.28 0.23
C PHE A 356 -31.69 -1.52 0.35
N ASN A 357 -31.47 -2.39 1.34
CA ASN A 357 -32.41 -3.43 1.79
C ASN A 357 -32.91 -4.50 0.77
N VAL A 358 -32.29 -4.64 -0.40
CA VAL A 358 -32.55 -5.76 -1.33
C VAL A 358 -31.36 -6.73 -1.30
N PRO A 359 -31.43 -7.88 -0.59
CA PRO A 359 -30.31 -8.80 -0.47
C PRO A 359 -29.88 -9.38 -1.83
N GLN A 360 -28.62 -9.18 -2.21
CA GLN A 360 -28.08 -9.70 -3.47
C GLN A 360 -27.06 -10.81 -3.22
N LYS A 361 -27.01 -11.79 -4.14
CA LYS A 361 -26.08 -12.92 -4.06
C LYS A 361 -24.88 -12.69 -4.98
N TRP A 362 -23.77 -12.23 -4.40
CA TRP A 362 -22.50 -11.92 -5.08
C TRP A 362 -21.35 -12.77 -4.54
N SER A 363 -20.21 -12.77 -5.25
CA SER A 363 -19.04 -13.59 -4.95
C SER A 363 -18.06 -12.85 -4.04
N THR A 364 -17.78 -13.41 -2.86
CA THR A 364 -16.78 -12.88 -1.91
C THR A 364 -15.34 -13.00 -2.41
N SER A 365 -15.13 -13.59 -3.58
CA SER A 365 -13.83 -13.98 -4.14
C SER A 365 -12.79 -12.86 -4.17
N TYR A 366 -13.20 -11.62 -4.48
CA TYR A 366 -12.31 -10.46 -4.52
C TYR A 366 -12.11 -9.81 -3.13
N GLU A 367 -13.09 -9.92 -2.22
CA GLU A 367 -13.01 -9.43 -0.84
C GLU A 367 -12.07 -10.29 0.01
N ASP A 368 -12.24 -11.61 -0.06
CA ASP A 368 -11.36 -12.59 0.60
C ASP A 368 -9.92 -12.46 0.06
N LYS A 369 -9.78 -11.97 -1.17
CA LYS A 369 -8.51 -11.62 -1.82
C LYS A 369 -7.95 -10.26 -1.35
N ARG A 370 -8.81 -9.25 -1.10
CA ARG A 370 -8.45 -7.97 -0.45
C ARG A 370 -7.88 -8.25 0.94
N LEU A 371 -8.60 -8.98 1.79
CA LEU A 371 -8.14 -9.39 3.13
C LEU A 371 -6.75 -10.05 3.07
N GLN A 372 -6.57 -11.04 2.20
CA GLN A 372 -5.29 -11.73 1.99
C GLN A 372 -4.15 -10.85 1.44
N LEU A 373 -4.46 -9.70 0.82
CA LEU A 373 -3.46 -8.72 0.38
C LEU A 373 -3.05 -7.80 1.54
N TYR A 374 -4.03 -7.29 2.31
CA TYR A 374 -3.76 -6.44 3.47
C TYR A 374 -3.01 -7.18 4.58
N GLU A 375 -3.44 -8.39 4.97
CA GLU A 375 -2.74 -9.22 5.97
C GLU A 375 -1.27 -9.45 5.60
N ARG A 376 -1.05 -9.80 4.33
CA ARG A 376 0.27 -10.01 3.73
C ARG A 376 1.12 -8.75 3.77
N ALA A 377 0.56 -7.62 3.35
CA ALA A 377 1.27 -6.35 3.29
C ALA A 377 1.67 -5.86 4.67
N ILE A 378 0.74 -5.87 5.63
CA ILE A 378 1.01 -5.51 7.03
C ILE A 378 2.11 -6.41 7.62
N THR A 379 2.09 -7.71 7.33
CA THR A 379 3.13 -8.66 7.79
C THR A 379 4.50 -8.35 7.19
N HIS A 380 4.59 -8.18 5.85
CA HIS A 380 5.87 -7.91 5.20
C HIS A 380 6.43 -6.51 5.52
N LEU A 381 5.59 -5.48 5.65
CA LEU A 381 6.04 -4.13 6.01
C LEU A 381 6.48 -4.06 7.49
N ALA A 382 5.81 -4.75 8.40
CA ALA A 382 6.28 -4.88 9.78
C ALA A 382 7.63 -5.61 9.85
N SER A 383 7.79 -6.72 9.12
CA SER A 383 9.07 -7.43 9.02
C SER A 383 10.17 -6.57 8.37
N ALA A 384 9.83 -5.74 7.38
CA ALA A 384 10.76 -4.82 6.74
C ALA A 384 11.27 -3.74 7.69
N ARG A 385 10.42 -3.18 8.57
CA ARG A 385 10.84 -2.25 9.64
C ARG A 385 11.83 -2.90 10.62
N VAL A 386 11.63 -4.17 10.97
CA VAL A 386 12.58 -4.91 11.83
C VAL A 386 13.92 -5.12 11.11
N HIS A 387 13.92 -5.41 9.81
CA HIS A 387 15.16 -5.47 9.03
C HIS A 387 15.84 -4.09 8.88
N ALA A 388 15.09 -3.01 8.69
CA ALA A 388 15.64 -1.65 8.67
C ALA A 388 16.29 -1.26 10.02
N MET A 389 15.69 -1.67 11.14
CA MET A 389 16.23 -1.52 12.49
C MET A 389 17.54 -2.31 12.67
N ALA A 390 17.63 -3.52 12.11
CA ALA A 390 18.86 -4.31 12.12
C ALA A 390 19.98 -3.70 11.26
N SER A 391 19.67 -3.23 10.05
CA SER A 391 20.64 -2.53 9.19
C SER A 391 21.22 -1.28 9.86
N TYR A 392 20.37 -0.49 10.53
CA TYR A 392 20.78 0.69 11.30
C TYR A 392 21.66 0.33 12.51
N LEU A 393 21.35 -0.76 13.22
CA LEU A 393 22.23 -1.27 14.27
C LEU A 393 23.62 -1.67 13.73
N ASP A 394 23.70 -2.24 12.52
CA ASP A 394 24.97 -2.57 11.87
C ASP A 394 25.71 -1.33 11.28
N GLU A 395 25.02 -0.25 10.97
CA GLU A 395 25.62 1.07 10.70
C GLU A 395 26.26 1.63 11.98
N LEU A 396 25.51 1.68 13.08
CA LEU A 396 25.99 2.11 14.40
C LEU A 396 27.18 1.25 14.88
N HIS A 397 27.15 -0.06 14.67
CA HIS A 397 28.27 -0.97 15.00
C HIS A 397 29.51 -0.75 14.10
N ARG A 398 29.35 -0.38 12.83
CA ARG A 398 30.47 -0.03 11.95
C ARG A 398 31.10 1.29 12.35
N ALA A 399 30.28 2.31 12.60
CA ALA A 399 30.73 3.63 13.04
C ALA A 399 31.51 3.56 14.36
N ARG A 400 30.98 2.86 15.36
CA ARG A 400 31.66 2.61 16.65
C ARG A 400 33.01 1.88 16.52
N LYS A 401 33.23 1.14 15.43
CA LYS A 401 34.49 0.43 15.15
C LYS A 401 35.44 1.25 14.26
N GLY A 402 35.15 2.53 13.98
CA GLY A 402 35.92 3.38 13.07
C GLY A 402 35.89 2.90 11.62
N LYS A 403 34.84 2.17 11.21
CA LYS A 403 34.71 1.57 9.85
C LYS A 403 33.70 2.29 8.96
N ALA A 404 33.10 3.36 9.43
CA ALA A 404 32.16 4.24 8.75
C ALA A 404 32.03 5.53 9.58
N ASP A 405 31.47 6.58 8.97
CA ASP A 405 30.97 7.73 9.73
C ASP A 405 29.74 7.34 10.56
N MET A 406 29.39 8.18 11.55
CA MET A 406 28.16 7.98 12.31
C MET A 406 26.93 8.17 11.40
N PRO A 407 25.99 7.20 11.35
CA PRO A 407 24.74 7.39 10.62
C PRO A 407 23.91 8.49 11.27
N ALA A 408 23.05 9.13 10.48
CA ALA A 408 22.08 10.10 10.99
C ALA A 408 21.11 9.41 11.98
N PRO A 409 20.67 10.12 13.05
CA PRO A 409 19.63 9.64 13.96
C PRO A 409 18.39 9.13 13.24
N ARG A 410 17.97 7.90 13.53
CA ARG A 410 16.74 7.27 13.01
C ARG A 410 15.84 6.70 14.10
N ASP A 411 16.07 7.09 15.35
CA ASP A 411 15.54 6.34 16.48
C ASP A 411 14.01 6.49 16.63
N ALA A 412 13.48 7.65 16.22
CA ALA A 412 12.05 7.92 16.05
C ALA A 412 11.35 6.95 15.08
N GLU A 413 12.05 6.46 14.04
CA GLU A 413 11.54 5.48 13.05
C GLU A 413 11.19 4.14 13.72
N PHE A 414 11.80 3.83 14.87
CA PHE A 414 11.71 2.54 15.56
C PHE A 414 11.10 2.63 16.97
N LEU A 415 10.75 3.83 17.44
CA LEU A 415 10.36 4.08 18.83
C LEU A 415 9.19 3.22 19.30
N ASP A 416 8.18 2.95 18.46
CA ASP A 416 7.08 2.03 18.79
C ASP A 416 7.51 0.56 18.92
N LEU A 417 8.51 0.11 18.14
CA LEU A 417 9.05 -1.24 18.26
C LEU A 417 9.85 -1.42 19.56
N LEU A 418 10.55 -0.37 20.00
CA LEU A 418 11.27 -0.36 21.27
C LEU A 418 10.30 -0.30 22.46
N VAL A 419 9.27 0.55 22.39
CA VAL A 419 8.21 0.65 23.42
C VAL A 419 7.42 -0.66 23.57
N GLU A 420 7.09 -1.35 22.47
CA GLU A 420 6.43 -2.67 22.53
C GLU A 420 7.29 -3.70 23.30
N VAL A 421 8.61 -3.65 23.13
CA VAL A 421 9.55 -4.60 23.74
C VAL A 421 9.76 -4.28 25.21
N GLU A 422 9.94 -3.01 25.59
CA GLU A 422 10.12 -2.64 27.00
C GLU A 422 8.83 -2.89 27.82
N ASN A 423 7.64 -2.66 27.26
CA ASN A 423 6.37 -3.06 27.90
C ASN A 423 6.20 -4.59 28.05
N LYS A 424 6.89 -5.40 27.24
CA LYS A 424 6.87 -6.87 27.39
C LYS A 424 7.85 -7.38 28.44
N LEU A 425 8.80 -6.54 28.85
CA LEU A 425 9.74 -6.80 29.94
C LEU A 425 9.18 -6.26 31.27
N ASP A 426 8.49 -5.13 31.21
CA ASP A 426 7.80 -4.49 32.34
C ASP A 426 6.37 -4.10 31.95
N PRO A 427 5.37 -5.00 32.10
CA PRO A 427 3.97 -4.70 31.79
C PRO A 427 3.34 -3.61 32.70
N GLN A 428 3.98 -3.27 33.82
CA GLN A 428 3.55 -2.17 34.70
C GLN A 428 4.12 -0.82 34.26
N LEU A 429 5.06 -0.77 33.32
CA LEU A 429 5.59 0.47 32.77
C LEU A 429 4.50 1.28 32.03
N ARG A 430 3.59 0.59 31.32
CA ARG A 430 2.50 1.21 30.55
C ARG A 430 2.98 2.35 29.64
N LEU A 431 4.12 2.16 28.98
CA LEU A 431 4.73 3.16 28.11
C LEU A 431 4.01 3.24 26.76
N SER A 432 3.85 4.44 26.24
CA SER A 432 3.35 4.70 24.90
C SER A 432 4.25 5.67 24.11
N ALA A 433 4.04 5.75 22.80
CA ALA A 433 4.77 6.66 21.92
C ALA A 433 3.80 7.40 20.99
N HIS A 434 3.70 8.71 21.17
CA HIS A 434 2.73 9.58 20.53
C HIS A 434 3.41 10.69 19.72
N GLU A 435 2.64 11.22 18.79
CA GLU A 435 2.99 12.36 17.95
C GLU A 435 1.92 13.43 18.19
N ILE A 436 2.33 14.67 18.42
CA ILE A 436 1.45 15.81 18.67
C ILE A 436 1.37 16.64 17.39
N ASP A 437 0.15 16.79 16.86
CA ASP A 437 -0.10 17.60 15.66
C ASP A 437 -0.04 19.09 16.04
N VAL A 438 1.17 19.67 16.02
CA VAL A 438 1.45 21.04 16.50
C VAL A 438 0.59 22.11 15.79
N PRO A 439 0.36 22.06 14.47
CA PRO A 439 -0.58 22.99 13.81
C PRO A 439 -1.99 22.93 14.39
N LYS A 440 -2.52 21.73 14.66
CA LYS A 440 -3.84 21.59 15.29
C LYS A 440 -3.87 21.95 16.77
N LEU A 441 -2.76 21.74 17.48
CA LEU A 441 -2.63 22.13 18.89
C LEU A 441 -2.73 23.66 19.03
N ALA A 442 -2.09 24.40 18.11
CA ALA A 442 -2.22 25.85 18.00
C ALA A 442 -3.63 26.32 17.59
N ALA A 443 -4.40 25.46 16.91
CA ALA A 443 -5.83 25.67 16.64
C ALA A 443 -6.76 25.15 17.77
N HIS A 444 -6.19 24.64 18.87
CA HIS A 444 -6.87 24.07 20.04
C HIS A 444 -7.81 22.88 19.75
N ASP A 445 -7.64 22.19 18.62
CA ASP A 445 -8.38 21.00 18.21
C ASP A 445 -7.98 19.77 19.05
N THR A 446 -8.95 19.06 19.60
CA THR A 446 -8.72 17.82 20.37
C THR A 446 -8.16 16.68 19.52
N SER A 447 -8.30 16.72 18.19
CA SER A 447 -7.64 15.75 17.32
C SER A 447 -6.11 15.87 17.32
N ALA A 448 -5.55 16.97 17.85
CA ALA A 448 -4.11 17.16 18.00
C ALA A 448 -3.42 16.15 18.92
N VAL A 449 -4.16 15.58 19.88
CA VAL A 449 -3.68 14.56 20.83
C VAL A 449 -4.40 13.22 20.65
N ALA A 450 -5.08 13.00 19.52
CA ALA A 450 -5.95 11.84 19.29
C ALA A 450 -5.26 10.48 19.52
N SER A 451 -3.93 10.39 19.29
CA SER A 451 -3.18 9.16 19.54
C SER A 451 -3.00 8.85 21.04
N LEU A 452 -3.00 9.87 21.90
CA LEU A 452 -2.80 9.80 23.36
C LEU A 452 -4.11 9.56 24.13
N ALA A 453 -5.26 10.01 23.58
CA ALA A 453 -6.57 9.89 24.22
C ALA A 453 -6.94 8.46 24.72
N PRO A 454 -6.61 7.34 24.02
CA PRO A 454 -6.88 6.00 24.53
C PRO A 454 -6.12 5.64 25.81
N VAL A 455 -4.89 6.16 25.96
CA VAL A 455 -4.04 5.94 27.15
C VAL A 455 -4.58 6.75 28.32
N VAL A 456 -4.91 8.03 28.08
CA VAL A 456 -5.57 8.90 29.07
C VAL A 456 -6.86 8.28 29.59
N ALA A 457 -7.69 7.74 28.69
CA ALA A 457 -8.94 7.10 29.07
C ALA A 457 -8.73 5.79 29.87
N ASP A 458 -7.67 5.02 29.62
CA ASP A 458 -7.34 3.85 30.44
C ASP A 458 -6.74 4.22 31.80
N GLY A 459 -6.02 5.35 31.87
CA GLY A 459 -5.61 6.00 33.12
C GLY A 459 -6.82 6.37 33.98
N VAL A 460 -7.82 7.06 33.43
CA VAL A 460 -9.06 7.42 34.15
C VAL A 460 -9.82 6.16 34.63
N ARG A 461 -9.99 5.15 33.77
CA ARG A 461 -10.67 3.90 34.13
C ARG A 461 -9.94 3.14 35.22
N SER A 462 -8.63 2.92 35.07
CA SER A 462 -7.85 2.10 36.00
C SER A 462 -7.40 2.82 37.26
N GLY A 463 -7.30 4.15 37.23
CA GLY A 463 -6.71 4.97 38.29
C GLY A 463 -5.20 4.78 38.48
N GLY A 464 -4.52 4.15 37.52
CA GLY A 464 -3.09 3.82 37.62
C GLY A 464 -2.21 4.66 36.71
N ASP A 465 -1.01 4.97 37.19
CA ASP A 465 0.02 5.75 36.48
C ASP A 465 0.31 5.19 35.07
N TRP A 466 0.69 6.08 34.16
CA TRP A 466 1.09 5.75 32.78
C TRP A 466 2.26 6.62 32.32
N HIS A 467 2.98 6.16 31.31
CA HIS A 467 4.20 6.81 30.82
C HIS A 467 4.11 7.00 29.30
N ALA A 468 4.69 8.07 28.79
CA ALA A 468 4.69 8.34 27.35
C ALA A 468 6.00 8.96 26.87
N THR A 469 6.29 8.76 25.59
CA THR A 469 7.16 9.62 24.79
C THR A 469 6.27 10.43 23.85
N LEU A 470 6.42 11.76 23.83
CA LEU A 470 5.66 12.64 22.93
C LEU A 470 6.63 13.30 21.94
N ASP A 471 6.46 13.10 20.64
CA ASP A 471 7.03 13.99 19.62
C ASP A 471 6.25 15.31 19.65
N ILE A 472 6.93 16.41 20.01
CA ILE A 472 6.39 17.77 20.07
C ILE A 472 6.79 18.60 18.84
N GLY A 473 7.19 17.95 17.75
CA GLY A 473 7.43 18.55 16.44
C GLY A 473 8.86 18.30 15.95
N GLY A 474 8.99 17.90 14.67
CA GLY A 474 10.27 17.75 14.00
C GLY A 474 11.13 16.58 14.48
N GLY A 475 10.57 15.61 15.23
CA GLY A 475 11.33 14.54 15.87
C GLY A 475 11.85 14.91 17.27
N HIS A 476 11.40 16.02 17.84
CA HIS A 476 11.77 16.41 19.20
C HIS A 476 10.90 15.67 20.21
N HIS A 477 11.44 14.64 20.85
CA HIS A 477 10.72 13.84 21.84
C HIS A 477 10.95 14.29 23.28
N VAL A 478 9.88 14.34 24.07
CA VAL A 478 9.95 14.48 25.54
C VAL A 478 9.44 13.23 26.25
N ALA A 479 9.95 12.96 27.45
CA ALA A 479 9.40 11.95 28.34
C ALA A 479 8.26 12.53 29.19
N VAL A 480 7.26 11.70 29.46
CA VAL A 480 6.14 12.03 30.35
C VAL A 480 5.90 10.87 31.32
N ALA A 481 5.80 11.19 32.60
CA ALA A 481 5.15 10.34 33.60
C ALA A 481 3.84 11.02 34.02
N ALA A 482 2.79 10.23 34.20
CA ALA A 482 1.46 10.73 34.55
C ALA A 482 0.89 9.96 35.75
N ARG A 483 0.46 10.70 36.77
CA ARG A 483 -0.22 10.16 37.96
C ARG A 483 -1.64 10.70 38.04
N HIS A 484 -2.60 9.80 38.21
CA HIS A 484 -4.01 10.14 38.48
C HIS A 484 -4.23 10.34 39.98
N ASP A 485 -5.16 11.22 40.35
CA ASP A 485 -5.61 11.35 41.73
C ASP A 485 -6.45 10.12 42.14
N ALA A 486 -6.15 9.55 43.31
CA ALA A 486 -6.82 8.35 43.81
C ALA A 486 -8.31 8.56 44.12
N GLU A 487 -8.68 9.78 44.56
CA GLU A 487 -10.05 10.17 44.87
C GLU A 487 -10.76 10.73 43.62
N HIS A 488 -10.02 11.49 42.80
CA HIS A 488 -10.56 12.25 41.67
C HIS A 488 -9.88 11.86 40.35
N ARG A 489 -10.13 10.67 39.81
CA ARG A 489 -9.39 10.10 38.66
C ARG A 489 -9.33 10.94 37.37
N THR A 490 -10.13 12.00 37.23
CA THR A 490 -10.02 13.00 36.14
C THR A 490 -8.99 14.11 36.42
N HIS A 491 -8.49 14.25 37.65
CA HIS A 491 -7.33 15.05 37.99
C HIS A 491 -6.04 14.27 37.70
N VAL A 492 -5.09 14.91 37.02
CA VAL A 492 -3.82 14.32 36.58
C VAL A 492 -2.66 15.29 36.80
N SER A 493 -1.57 14.76 37.37
CA SER A 493 -0.25 15.38 37.32
C SER A 493 0.53 14.80 36.15
N LEU A 494 1.05 15.67 35.27
CA LEU A 494 2.01 15.32 34.23
C LEU A 494 3.39 15.85 34.63
N ALA A 495 4.34 14.96 34.88
CA ALA A 495 5.75 15.30 34.95
C ALA A 495 6.34 15.16 33.54
N VAL A 496 6.87 16.23 32.97
CA VAL A 496 7.45 16.26 31.62
C VAL A 496 8.95 16.52 31.72
N LEU A 497 9.76 15.69 31.10
CA LEU A 497 11.21 15.80 31.09
C LEU A 497 11.72 15.90 29.65
N ASP A 498 12.34 17.04 29.33
CA ASP A 498 12.95 17.33 28.04
C ASP A 498 14.48 17.31 28.15
N GLY A 499 15.14 16.59 27.23
CA GLY A 499 16.59 16.47 27.19
C GLY A 499 17.28 17.36 26.15
N ALA A 500 16.56 18.03 25.25
CA ALA A 500 17.17 18.66 24.08
C ALA A 500 16.87 20.16 23.89
N GLY A 501 16.05 20.77 24.75
CA GLY A 501 15.71 22.19 24.68
C GLY A 501 14.41 22.41 23.90
N SER A 502 13.31 22.48 24.63
CA SER A 502 11.94 22.44 24.11
C SER A 502 11.64 23.47 23.01
N PRO A 503 11.23 23.05 21.80
CA PRO A 503 10.66 23.96 20.79
C PRO A 503 9.28 24.49 21.20
N PHE A 504 8.60 23.85 22.15
CA PHE A 504 7.35 24.35 22.73
C PHE A 504 7.61 25.53 23.67
N SER A 505 6.90 26.64 23.42
CA SER A 505 6.81 27.77 24.33
C SER A 505 5.90 27.45 25.54
N PRO A 506 5.92 28.28 26.61
CA PRO A 506 4.96 28.17 27.71
C PRO A 506 3.49 28.30 27.31
N ALA A 507 3.18 28.82 26.10
CA ALA A 507 1.83 28.77 25.54
C ALA A 507 1.52 27.36 25.04
N ASN A 508 2.38 26.76 24.21
CA ASN A 508 2.16 25.41 23.66
C ASN A 508 2.06 24.34 24.75
N TRP A 509 2.79 24.47 25.85
CA TRP A 509 2.64 23.60 27.04
C TRP A 509 1.28 23.76 27.73
N ARG A 510 0.72 24.98 27.76
CA ARG A 510 -0.64 25.24 28.27
C ARG A 510 -1.70 24.65 27.33
N ASP A 511 -1.50 24.77 26.03
CA ASP A 511 -2.40 24.24 25.00
C ASP A 511 -2.42 22.71 25.02
N LEU A 512 -1.26 22.07 25.21
CA LEU A 512 -1.15 20.62 25.41
C LEU A 512 -1.90 20.17 26.67
N ALA A 513 -1.65 20.82 27.81
CA ALA A 513 -2.33 20.49 29.07
C ALA A 513 -3.85 20.73 28.99
N SER A 514 -4.29 21.80 28.32
CA SER A 514 -5.70 22.10 28.03
C SER A 514 -6.36 21.05 27.14
N THR A 515 -5.64 20.60 26.11
CA THR A 515 -6.17 19.59 25.19
C THR A 515 -6.25 18.21 25.87
N VAL A 516 -5.29 17.88 26.75
CA VAL A 516 -5.37 16.68 27.60
C VAL A 516 -6.50 16.78 28.63
N ALA A 517 -6.78 17.96 29.19
CA ALA A 517 -7.92 18.17 30.09
C ALA A 517 -9.25 17.84 29.39
N LYS A 518 -9.47 18.32 28.15
CA LYS A 518 -10.64 17.96 27.32
C LYS A 518 -10.76 16.44 27.08
N CYS A 519 -9.63 15.72 26.97
CA CYS A 519 -9.63 14.27 26.85
C CYS A 519 -9.96 13.56 28.18
N LEU A 520 -9.61 14.14 29.33
CA LEU A 520 -10.00 13.65 30.65
C LEU A 520 -11.51 13.86 30.89
N ASP A 521 -12.06 15.03 30.52
CA ASP A 521 -13.51 15.32 30.57
C ASP A 521 -14.32 14.27 29.80
N ALA A 522 -13.90 13.99 28.56
CA ALA A 522 -14.55 13.05 27.65
C ALA A 522 -14.42 11.58 28.09
N ALA A 523 -13.40 11.23 28.89
CA ALA A 523 -13.20 9.89 29.44
C ALA A 523 -13.78 9.71 30.86
N GLY A 524 -14.16 10.80 31.52
CA GLY A 524 -14.67 10.85 32.89
C GLY A 524 -16.17 11.06 33.01
N ASP A 525 -16.94 10.68 31.98
CA ASP A 525 -18.41 10.86 31.89
C ASP A 525 -18.87 12.31 32.17
N GLY A 526 -18.11 13.30 31.68
CA GLY A 526 -18.42 14.73 31.83
C GLY A 526 -18.02 15.35 33.17
N ARG A 527 -17.32 14.62 34.05
CA ARG A 527 -16.65 15.21 35.21
C ARG A 527 -15.44 16.04 34.74
N SER A 528 -15.37 17.30 35.18
CA SER A 528 -14.23 18.16 34.83
C SER A 528 -12.91 17.53 35.30
N GLY A 529 -11.97 17.40 34.36
CA GLY A 529 -10.60 17.04 34.62
C GLY A 529 -9.73 18.26 34.94
N LYS A 530 -8.69 18.03 35.73
CA LYS A 530 -7.67 19.05 36.03
C LYS A 530 -6.30 18.51 35.64
N VAL A 531 -5.52 19.31 34.91
CA VAL A 531 -4.16 18.94 34.50
C VAL A 531 -3.15 19.91 35.09
N TRP A 532 -2.23 19.37 35.88
CA TRP A 532 -1.05 20.08 36.34
C TRP A 532 0.20 19.54 35.64
N LEU A 533 0.75 20.31 34.70
CA LEU A 533 1.94 19.94 33.95
C LEU A 533 3.17 20.60 34.57
N THR A 534 4.07 19.80 35.13
CA THR A 534 5.37 20.24 35.66
C THR A 534 6.46 19.90 34.67
N TYR A 535 6.99 20.93 33.99
CA TYR A 535 8.08 20.81 33.02
C TYR A 535 9.46 20.85 33.70
N VAL A 536 10.33 19.94 33.28
CA VAL A 536 11.72 19.81 33.72
C VAL A 536 12.64 19.91 32.50
N ASP A 537 13.63 20.79 32.61
CA ASP A 537 14.63 21.07 31.59
C ASP A 537 15.93 20.32 31.92
N ALA A 538 16.31 19.34 31.10
CA ALA A 538 17.55 18.57 31.21
C ALA A 538 18.46 18.76 29.99
N SER A 539 18.28 19.85 29.23
CA SER A 539 19.09 20.19 28.05
C SER A 539 20.59 20.33 28.32
N SER A 540 20.98 20.54 29.58
CA SER A 540 22.38 20.55 30.04
C SER A 540 23.03 19.17 30.18
N GLN A 541 22.25 18.08 30.12
CA GLN A 541 22.70 16.70 30.36
C GLN A 541 22.71 15.81 29.11
N ALA A 542 21.94 16.11 28.06
CA ALA A 542 22.00 15.34 26.81
C ALA A 542 23.04 15.88 25.83
N THR A 543 23.67 14.99 25.07
CA THR A 543 24.84 15.29 24.22
C THR A 543 24.55 15.24 22.72
N GLY A 544 23.29 15.35 22.28
CA GLY A 544 22.98 15.42 20.84
C GLY A 544 21.50 15.65 20.48
N PRO A 545 21.21 15.93 19.19
CA PRO A 545 19.88 16.32 18.69
C PRO A 545 18.90 15.14 18.53
N ASN A 546 19.07 14.07 19.29
CA ASN A 546 18.34 12.80 19.13
C ASN A 546 17.62 12.44 20.44
N SER A 547 16.50 13.11 20.68
CA SER A 547 15.76 13.01 21.93
C SER A 547 14.86 11.77 22.04
N ALA A 548 14.69 10.97 20.98
CA ALA A 548 13.83 9.77 20.98
C ALA A 548 14.24 8.71 22.01
N LEU A 549 15.51 8.28 22.02
CA LEU A 549 16.00 7.31 23.01
C LEU A 549 16.19 7.92 24.40
N PHE A 550 16.54 9.21 24.47
CA PHE A 550 16.54 9.93 25.74
C PHE A 550 15.15 9.87 26.38
N ALA A 551 14.09 10.22 25.64
CA ALA A 551 12.72 10.20 26.13
C ALA A 551 12.27 8.79 26.54
N LEU A 552 12.63 7.77 25.76
CA LEU A 552 12.37 6.36 26.08
C LEU A 552 13.04 5.91 27.39
N ARG A 553 14.32 6.25 27.60
CA ARG A 553 15.05 5.90 28.83
C ARG A 553 14.54 6.72 30.02
N ALA A 554 14.38 8.02 29.84
CA ALA A 554 13.82 8.94 30.84
C ALA A 554 12.44 8.49 31.33
N ALA A 555 11.51 8.10 30.44
CA ALA A 555 10.19 7.62 30.86
C ALA A 555 10.25 6.36 31.76
N LYS A 556 11.24 5.47 31.53
CA LYS A 556 11.50 4.30 32.39
C LYS A 556 12.10 4.69 33.75
N GLU A 557 13.06 5.63 33.77
CA GLU A 557 13.65 6.11 35.01
C GLU A 557 12.63 6.90 35.85
N MET A 558 11.79 7.71 35.21
CA MET A 558 10.68 8.41 35.86
C MET A 558 9.67 7.44 36.49
N LYS A 559 9.38 6.29 35.86
CA LYS A 559 8.59 5.21 36.49
C LYS A 559 9.30 4.65 37.74
N ALA A 560 10.58 4.33 37.64
CA ALA A 560 11.36 3.77 38.74
C ALA A 560 11.47 4.74 39.93
N SER A 561 11.72 6.03 39.68
CA SER A 561 11.70 7.09 40.68
C SER A 561 10.29 7.31 41.23
N GLY A 562 9.25 7.38 40.39
CA GLY A 562 7.87 7.62 40.82
C GLY A 562 7.31 6.55 41.77
N LEU A 563 7.86 5.34 41.75
CA LEU A 563 7.57 4.26 42.70
C LEU A 563 8.37 4.36 44.02
N GLN A 564 9.47 5.11 44.06
CA GLN A 564 10.26 5.34 45.26
C GLN A 564 9.66 6.51 46.06
N GLN A 565 9.07 6.19 47.22
CA GLN A 565 8.48 7.18 48.11
C GLN A 565 9.51 8.25 48.51
N GLY A 566 9.17 9.52 48.25
CA GLY A 566 10.03 10.66 48.55
C GLY A 566 11.07 10.98 47.47
N SER A 567 11.07 10.31 46.32
CA SER A 567 11.88 10.72 45.17
C SER A 567 11.40 12.06 44.58
N LEU A 568 12.21 12.68 43.72
CA LEU A 568 11.83 13.93 43.04
C LEU A 568 10.55 13.77 42.20
N ILE A 569 10.38 12.68 41.45
CA ILE A 569 9.17 12.43 40.64
C ILE A 569 7.94 12.19 41.53
N ASP A 570 8.09 11.42 42.62
CA ASP A 570 7.00 11.19 43.57
C ASP A 570 6.56 12.48 44.28
N GLN A 571 7.51 13.32 44.70
CA GLN A 571 7.25 14.65 45.26
C GLN A 571 6.59 15.59 44.22
N MET A 572 7.08 15.62 42.98
CA MET A 572 6.50 16.41 41.90
C MET A 572 5.02 16.06 41.67
N HIS A 573 4.69 14.76 41.63
CA HIS A 573 3.31 14.32 41.46
C HIS A 573 2.41 14.67 42.66
N LYS A 574 2.89 14.45 43.89
CA LYS A 574 2.14 14.80 45.11
C LYS A 574 1.83 16.28 45.17
N ASN A 575 2.85 17.13 45.07
CA ASN A 575 2.71 18.58 45.07
C ASN A 575 1.76 19.05 43.95
N ALA A 576 1.89 18.52 42.74
CA ALA A 576 1.03 18.86 41.60
C ALA A 576 -0.44 18.45 41.80
N LEU A 577 -0.72 17.29 42.41
CA LEU A 577 -2.08 16.85 42.70
C LEU A 577 -2.72 17.64 43.85
N ASP A 578 -1.98 17.89 44.94
CA ASP A 578 -2.47 18.71 46.06
C ASP A 578 -2.74 20.16 45.63
N LEU A 579 -1.92 20.72 44.74
CA LEU A 579 -2.21 22.00 44.10
C LEU A 579 -3.39 21.91 43.11
N SER A 580 -3.54 20.81 42.36
CA SER A 580 -4.69 20.61 41.45
C SER A 580 -6.03 20.56 42.18
N ARG A 581 -6.10 19.84 43.32
CA ARG A 581 -7.29 19.77 44.18
C ARG A 581 -7.81 21.17 44.50
N ASN A 582 -6.90 22.06 44.91
CA ASN A 582 -7.20 23.43 45.34
C ASN A 582 -7.26 24.47 44.20
N ALA A 583 -6.80 24.16 42.99
CA ALA A 583 -6.79 25.10 41.86
C ALA A 583 -8.20 25.46 41.36
N GLN A 584 -8.42 26.74 41.06
CA GLN A 584 -9.66 27.23 40.42
C GLN A 584 -9.69 27.00 38.90
N THR A 585 -8.53 26.81 38.27
CA THR A 585 -8.40 26.52 36.84
C THR A 585 -8.31 25.01 36.56
N ALA A 586 -8.85 24.58 35.41
CA ALA A 586 -8.70 23.19 34.93
C ALA A 586 -7.27 22.87 34.44
N VAL A 587 -6.43 23.90 34.24
CA VAL A 587 -5.06 23.77 33.75
C VAL A 587 -4.13 24.64 34.59
N SER A 588 -2.99 24.07 34.96
CA SER A 588 -1.87 24.76 35.62
C SER A 588 -0.53 24.27 35.08
N LEU A 589 0.46 25.16 35.05
CA LEU A 589 1.84 24.85 34.66
C LEU A 589 2.81 25.14 35.81
N GLY A 590 3.75 24.24 36.04
CA GLY A 590 4.95 24.47 36.85
C GLY A 590 6.21 24.31 36.02
N LYS A 591 7.28 25.04 36.35
CA LYS A 591 8.65 24.74 35.91
C LYS A 591 9.48 24.32 37.11
N TYR A 592 10.18 23.20 36.99
CA TYR A 592 11.23 22.80 37.92
C TYR A 592 12.58 23.39 37.46
N SER A 593 13.38 23.85 38.42
CA SER A 593 14.66 24.53 38.17
C SER A 593 15.83 23.95 38.97
N GLY A 594 15.65 22.77 39.58
CA GLY A 594 16.72 22.01 40.22
C GLY A 594 17.39 21.01 39.26
N PRO A 595 18.30 20.15 39.74
CA PRO A 595 18.94 19.12 38.92
C PRO A 595 17.90 18.11 38.43
N ALA A 596 18.04 17.66 37.18
CA ALA A 596 17.09 16.74 36.56
C ALA A 596 16.99 15.39 37.32
N PRO A 597 15.80 14.74 37.35
CA PRO A 597 15.53 13.49 38.06
C PRO A 597 16.11 12.26 37.33
N LEU A 598 17.39 12.30 37.00
CA LEU A 598 18.11 11.30 36.21
C LEU A 598 19.31 10.77 37.00
N ALA A 599 19.74 9.54 36.71
CA ALA A 599 20.88 8.93 37.39
C ALA A 599 22.18 9.76 37.25
N PRO A 600 23.12 9.72 38.21
CA PRO A 600 24.44 10.36 38.07
C PRO A 600 25.22 9.92 36.82
N GLU A 601 24.87 8.75 36.26
CA GLU A 601 25.37 8.22 34.98
C GLU A 601 25.03 9.09 33.75
N TYR A 602 24.13 10.08 33.87
CA TYR A 602 23.88 11.10 32.84
C TYR A 602 24.92 12.24 32.88
N GLY A 603 25.71 12.33 33.96
CA GLY A 603 26.79 13.29 34.12
C GLY A 603 26.36 14.72 34.47
N THR A 604 27.19 15.38 35.27
CA THR A 604 27.22 16.84 35.37
C THR A 604 27.96 17.38 34.15
N GLY A 605 27.35 18.30 33.39
CA GLY A 605 27.78 18.67 32.02
C GLY A 605 29.14 19.38 31.85
N ASP A 606 29.98 19.43 32.89
CA ASP A 606 31.28 20.10 32.90
C ASP A 606 32.44 19.09 32.81
N GLY A 607 33.29 19.23 31.78
CA GLY A 607 34.55 18.50 31.67
C GLY A 607 34.61 17.42 30.57
N ALA A 608 35.70 16.66 30.59
CA ALA A 608 36.07 15.70 29.53
C ALA A 608 35.13 14.49 29.42
N ASP A 609 34.33 14.21 30.45
CA ASP A 609 33.41 13.07 30.50
C ASP A 609 32.23 13.18 29.53
N LYS A 610 32.02 14.32 28.86
CA LYS A 610 31.09 14.44 27.72
C LYS A 610 31.33 13.39 26.62
N HIS A 611 32.57 12.91 26.45
CA HIS A 611 32.86 11.80 25.53
C HIS A 611 32.58 10.40 26.13
N SER A 612 32.54 10.28 27.46
CA SER A 612 32.22 9.04 28.18
C SER A 612 30.73 8.71 28.10
N LEU A 613 29.88 9.72 28.38
CA LEU A 613 28.42 9.65 28.31
C LEU A 613 27.95 9.12 26.95
N ASP A 614 28.47 9.72 25.87
CA ASP A 614 28.20 9.31 24.49
C ASP A 614 28.52 7.83 24.25
N GLY A 615 29.62 7.32 24.83
CA GLY A 615 29.99 5.90 24.76
C GLY A 615 29.06 4.98 25.56
N ILE A 616 28.54 5.44 26.69
CA ILE A 616 27.62 4.71 27.57
C ILE A 616 26.22 4.65 26.93
N PHE A 617 25.64 5.79 26.55
CA PHE A 617 24.35 5.85 25.86
C PHE A 617 24.37 5.01 24.58
N ARG A 618 25.36 5.20 23.70
CA ARG A 618 25.49 4.38 22.48
C ARG A 618 25.58 2.88 22.78
N LYS A 619 26.19 2.45 23.89
CA LYS A 619 26.26 1.03 24.29
C LYS A 619 24.90 0.49 24.74
N GLU A 620 24.15 1.23 25.54
CA GLU A 620 22.80 0.81 25.96
C GLU A 620 21.80 0.85 24.80
N HIS A 621 21.83 1.91 23.98
CA HIS A 621 20.99 2.06 22.79
C HIS A 621 21.17 0.87 21.83
N MET A 622 22.42 0.47 21.55
CA MET A 622 22.73 -0.75 20.78
C MET A 622 22.16 -2.02 21.43
N GLN A 623 22.12 -2.12 22.76
CA GLN A 623 21.51 -3.25 23.47
C GLN A 623 19.98 -3.23 23.41
N MET A 624 19.33 -2.06 23.46
CA MET A 624 17.88 -1.93 23.26
C MET A 624 17.48 -2.38 21.85
N TYR A 625 18.19 -1.91 20.82
CA TYR A 625 18.00 -2.38 19.45
C TYR A 625 18.22 -3.89 19.30
N LEU A 626 19.33 -4.42 19.80
CA LEU A 626 19.64 -5.85 19.74
C LEU A 626 18.57 -6.70 20.47
N ARG A 627 18.02 -6.19 21.58
CA ARG A 627 16.93 -6.83 22.34
C ARG A 627 15.63 -6.84 21.53
N ALA A 628 15.28 -5.71 20.92
CA ALA A 628 14.06 -5.57 20.12
C ALA A 628 14.10 -6.42 18.84
N ILE A 629 15.20 -6.37 18.08
CA ILE A 629 15.42 -7.21 16.90
C ILE A 629 15.22 -8.69 17.25
N ARG A 630 15.95 -9.19 18.27
CA ARG A 630 15.83 -10.57 18.75
C ARG A 630 14.42 -10.95 19.21
N HIS A 631 13.68 -10.02 19.80
CA HIS A 631 12.29 -10.24 20.20
C HIS A 631 11.38 -10.46 19.00
N PHE A 632 11.43 -9.56 18.00
CA PHE A 632 10.60 -9.69 16.80
C PHE A 632 11.03 -10.86 15.90
N GLU A 633 12.34 -11.15 15.78
CA GLU A 633 12.83 -12.34 15.08
C GLU A 633 12.30 -13.63 15.70
N ARG A 634 12.28 -13.74 17.03
CA ARG A 634 11.68 -14.88 17.74
C ARG A 634 10.17 -14.97 17.54
N ALA A 635 9.46 -13.84 17.53
CA ALA A 635 8.03 -13.78 17.28
C ALA A 635 7.64 -14.12 15.81
N LEU A 636 8.59 -13.99 14.88
CA LEU A 636 8.45 -14.39 13.47
C LEU A 636 8.91 -15.84 13.19
N GLY A 637 9.62 -16.47 14.14
CA GLY A 637 10.00 -17.87 14.07
C GLY A 637 8.82 -18.82 14.36
N PRO A 638 8.94 -20.12 14.01
CA PRO A 638 8.05 -21.12 14.59
C PRO A 638 8.23 -21.12 16.12
N ALA A 639 7.12 -21.24 16.86
CA ALA A 639 7.17 -21.39 18.32
C ALA A 639 8.12 -22.54 18.69
N PRO A 640 8.99 -22.38 19.71
CA PRO A 640 9.90 -23.43 20.12
C PRO A 640 9.10 -24.67 20.53
N GLU A 641 9.42 -25.82 19.93
CA GLU A 641 8.75 -27.08 20.24
C GLU A 641 9.04 -27.42 21.71
N THR A 642 7.99 -27.39 22.54
CA THR A 642 8.04 -27.78 23.94
C THR A 642 8.46 -29.24 24.03
N ARG A 643 9.62 -29.48 24.65
CA ARG A 643 10.13 -30.82 24.97
C ARG A 643 9.37 -31.42 26.15
#